data_AF-A0A938V6W1-F1
#
_entry.id   AF-A0A938V6W1-F1
#
_cell.length_a   1.000
_cell.length_b   1.000
_cell.length_c   1.000
_cell.angle_alpha   90.00
_cell.angle_beta   90.00
_cell.angle_gamma   90.00
#
_symmetry.space_group_name_H-M   'P 1'
#
loop_
_entity.id
_entity.type
_entity.pdbx_description
1 polymer ?
#
loop_
_entity_poly.entity_id
_entity_poly.type
_entity_poly.pdbx_seq_one_letter_code
_entity_poly.pdbx_strand_id
1 'polypeptide(L)'
;PPGGPICLHAECDPVSGKCSSMPVNDGAACDDGKTCTVGEKCLAGVCGSGVPLACGDDNPCTDDYCDPQNGCVHNANNKACTDGDACTQPDVCANGACKSGPPMSCDDANECTDDSCDLLTGCKNKPNAKNCDDGNACTAGDQCQAGKCVGKTAVDCDDKNPCTSDTCLPGGGCLSLPIAAACDDKNPCTVNDQCVNGACTSGPALDCDDANPCTKDSCAPLGGCQHGPQDAACDDGNACTEGDACDKGKCVYVSVKTCDDANICTMDLCDPLTGCQHKLNTVPCDDGSVCTLSDKCELGVCKGSGSLTCNDGNVCTDDSCSPKVGCEFVPNQKGCDDSNACTTGDKCGGGKCGGTLLSCDDSNPCTDDSCDFATGCVHTGNNLPCNDADACTSGEVCAAGKCGGGKPVNCNDGNMCTTDTCDPKTGCGHQNNAEPCNDGNACTLKDACTEGVCKGADPLDCDDANLCTTDSCHPVTGCVHVPVPDNQVCGAAMHCDAGKCVPDCVVQHGTQTLSYTGSLQAFTVPACIESVTIEAFGAQGGKNNPCSQTGGKGARMKGTFTVIPGEALSVVVAGRGKDRGGDTSNQSGTGGGGSFVWRPAGQKLLIAAGGGGGGAICTSGGSAAYAQGKDGVTSPNGTAE
;
A
#
# COMPACT_ATOMS: atom_id res chain seq x y z
N PRO A 1 -140.84 -136.75 -48.65
CA PRO A 1 -142.02 -137.47 -48.07
C PRO A 1 -142.96 -137.95 -49.19
N PRO A 2 -143.43 -139.21 -49.19
CA PRO A 2 -144.35 -139.69 -50.21
C PRO A 2 -145.75 -139.06 -50.00
N GLY A 3 -146.26 -138.34 -50.99
CA GLY A 3 -147.57 -137.69 -50.92
C GLY A 3 -147.71 -136.34 -51.62
N GLY A 4 -146.63 -135.76 -52.15
CA GLY A 4 -146.73 -134.63 -53.08
C GLY A 4 -147.61 -135.01 -54.28
N PRO A 5 -148.47 -134.09 -54.79
CA PRO A 5 -149.38 -134.41 -55.87
C PRO A 5 -148.57 -134.83 -57.10
N ILE A 6 -148.65 -136.10 -57.47
CA ILE A 6 -148.22 -136.59 -58.78
C ILE A 6 -148.90 -135.70 -59.82
N CYS A 7 -148.11 -135.04 -60.67
CA CYS A 7 -148.63 -134.09 -61.67
C CYS A 7 -149.43 -134.81 -62.81
N LEU A 8 -149.84 -136.08 -62.63
CA LEU A 8 -150.52 -136.98 -63.58
C LEU A 8 -151.62 -137.80 -62.86
N HIS A 9 -152.76 -138.02 -63.53
CA HIS A 9 -153.90 -138.84 -63.11
C HIS A 9 -154.29 -139.85 -64.21
N ALA A 10 -155.08 -140.89 -63.92
CA ALA A 10 -155.45 -141.94 -64.89
C ALA A 10 -156.97 -142.21 -64.96
N GLU A 11 -157.52 -142.22 -66.17
CA GLU A 11 -158.96 -142.35 -66.43
C GLU A 11 -159.25 -143.51 -67.41
N CYS A 12 -160.34 -144.26 -67.18
CA CYS A 12 -160.62 -145.54 -67.84
C CYS A 12 -161.92 -145.52 -68.64
N ASP A 13 -161.87 -145.93 -69.91
CA ASP A 13 -163.06 -146.13 -70.75
C ASP A 13 -163.85 -147.37 -70.27
N PRO A 14 -165.10 -147.22 -69.80
CA PRO A 14 -165.91 -148.32 -69.28
C PRO A 14 -166.41 -149.30 -70.35
N VAL A 15 -166.25 -149.02 -71.65
CA VAL A 15 -166.66 -149.92 -72.74
C VAL A 15 -165.51 -150.82 -73.21
N SER A 16 -164.30 -150.29 -73.38
CA SER A 16 -163.14 -151.07 -73.84
C SER A 16 -162.23 -151.59 -72.72
N GLY A 17 -162.37 -151.07 -71.50
CA GLY A 17 -161.47 -151.39 -70.38
C GLY A 17 -160.05 -150.84 -70.53
N LYS A 18 -159.79 -149.98 -71.54
CA LYS A 18 -158.51 -149.27 -71.66
C LYS A 18 -158.54 -147.95 -70.91
N CYS A 19 -157.46 -147.70 -70.17
CA CYS A 19 -157.24 -146.46 -69.45
C CYS A 19 -156.09 -145.66 -70.06
N SER A 20 -156.17 -144.34 -69.95
CA SER A 20 -155.13 -143.38 -70.34
C SER A 20 -154.91 -142.33 -69.27
N SER A 21 -153.66 -141.86 -69.13
CA SER A 21 -153.30 -140.85 -68.13
C SER A 21 -153.32 -139.42 -68.68
N MET A 22 -153.81 -138.46 -67.88
CA MET A 22 -153.86 -137.03 -68.20
C MET A 22 -153.17 -136.18 -67.11
N PRO A 23 -152.51 -135.06 -67.44
CA PRO A 23 -151.86 -134.17 -66.48
C PRO A 23 -152.85 -133.45 -65.54
N VAL A 24 -152.41 -133.18 -64.31
CA VAL A 24 -153.15 -132.41 -63.30
C VAL A 24 -152.21 -131.57 -62.42
N ASN A 25 -152.73 -130.50 -61.82
CA ASN A 25 -152.11 -129.72 -60.72
C ASN A 25 -150.88 -128.87 -61.06
N ASP A 26 -150.84 -128.25 -62.25
CA ASP A 26 -149.80 -127.28 -62.60
C ASP A 26 -149.72 -126.09 -61.63
N GLY A 27 -148.51 -125.66 -61.29
CA GLY A 27 -148.21 -124.60 -60.34
C GLY A 27 -148.11 -125.04 -58.87
N ALA A 28 -148.49 -126.27 -58.53
CA ALA A 28 -148.30 -126.83 -57.19
C ALA A 28 -146.80 -126.99 -56.86
N ALA A 29 -146.44 -126.88 -55.57
CA ALA A 29 -145.09 -127.18 -55.12
C ALA A 29 -144.78 -128.67 -55.27
N CYS A 30 -143.55 -128.96 -55.70
CA CYS A 30 -143.01 -130.31 -55.83
C CYS A 30 -141.55 -130.29 -55.34
N ASP A 31 -140.86 -131.42 -55.44
CA ASP A 31 -139.48 -131.60 -54.98
C ASP A 31 -138.74 -132.39 -56.06
N ASP A 32 -137.62 -131.86 -56.57
CA ASP A 32 -136.79 -132.51 -57.59
C ASP A 32 -135.67 -133.38 -57.00
N GLY A 33 -135.54 -133.41 -55.67
CA GLY A 33 -134.65 -134.27 -54.91
C GLY A 33 -133.22 -133.74 -54.74
N LYS A 34 -132.93 -132.48 -55.06
CA LYS A 34 -131.57 -131.90 -55.00
C LYS A 34 -131.38 -130.92 -53.84
N THR A 35 -130.27 -131.07 -53.13
CA THR A 35 -129.93 -130.34 -51.89
C THR A 35 -129.39 -128.92 -52.07
N CYS A 36 -128.79 -128.61 -53.23
CA CYS A 36 -128.23 -127.28 -53.53
C CYS A 36 -129.19 -126.37 -54.29
N THR A 37 -130.43 -126.79 -54.53
CA THR A 37 -131.50 -125.99 -55.14
C THR A 37 -132.70 -125.92 -54.21
N VAL A 38 -133.45 -124.82 -54.29
CA VAL A 38 -134.72 -124.65 -53.56
C VAL A 38 -135.78 -123.93 -54.41
N GLY A 39 -137.06 -124.32 -54.28
CA GLY A 39 -138.22 -123.55 -54.75
C GLY A 39 -139.04 -124.14 -55.92
N GLU A 40 -139.07 -125.47 -56.04
CA GLU A 40 -139.55 -126.28 -57.17
C GLU A 40 -141.09 -126.33 -57.34
N LYS A 41 -141.60 -126.46 -58.60
CA LYS A 41 -143.05 -126.48 -58.93
C LYS A 41 -143.43 -127.38 -60.13
N CYS A 42 -144.64 -127.98 -60.12
CA CYS A 42 -145.20 -128.80 -61.22
C CYS A 42 -145.54 -127.93 -62.45
N LEU A 43 -145.27 -128.46 -63.65
CA LEU A 43 -145.75 -127.95 -64.94
C LEU A 43 -145.91 -129.10 -65.96
N ALA A 44 -147.05 -129.17 -66.64
CA ALA A 44 -147.39 -130.14 -67.69
C ALA A 44 -147.07 -131.62 -67.36
N GLY A 45 -147.13 -132.00 -66.08
CA GLY A 45 -146.82 -133.37 -65.62
C GLY A 45 -145.43 -133.58 -64.99
N VAL A 46 -144.57 -132.56 -64.89
CA VAL A 46 -143.16 -132.69 -64.43
C VAL A 46 -142.79 -131.61 -63.41
N CYS A 47 -141.85 -131.89 -62.50
CA CYS A 47 -141.33 -130.94 -61.51
C CYS A 47 -140.12 -130.15 -62.06
N GLY A 48 -140.11 -128.81 -61.91
CA GLY A 48 -138.97 -127.94 -62.28
C GLY A 48 -137.88 -127.83 -61.20
N SER A 49 -136.69 -127.29 -61.53
CA SER A 49 -135.43 -127.47 -60.76
C SER A 49 -134.87 -126.25 -59.98
N GLY A 50 -135.73 -125.41 -59.38
CA GLY A 50 -135.31 -124.47 -58.30
C GLY A 50 -134.25 -123.41 -58.62
N VAL A 51 -133.66 -122.81 -57.56
CA VAL A 51 -132.53 -121.85 -57.63
C VAL A 51 -131.39 -122.18 -56.63
N PRO A 52 -130.11 -121.84 -56.91
CA PRO A 52 -128.96 -122.27 -56.09
C PRO A 52 -128.80 -121.61 -54.71
N LEU A 53 -128.21 -122.35 -53.76
CA LEU A 53 -127.90 -121.92 -52.38
C LEU A 53 -126.53 -121.22 -52.24
N ALA A 54 -126.45 -120.14 -51.44
CA ALA A 54 -125.24 -119.30 -51.24
C ALA A 54 -124.64 -119.42 -49.82
N CYS A 55 -123.29 -119.30 -49.70
CA CYS A 55 -122.53 -119.91 -48.59
C CYS A 55 -121.28 -119.14 -48.08
N GLY A 56 -121.17 -117.81 -48.16
CA GLY A 56 -119.96 -117.07 -47.72
C GLY A 56 -119.95 -116.64 -46.23
N ASP A 57 -118.78 -116.56 -45.58
CA ASP A 57 -118.60 -116.15 -44.16
C ASP A 57 -117.77 -114.87 -43.88
N ASP A 58 -117.27 -114.20 -44.93
CA ASP A 58 -116.44 -112.97 -44.86
C ASP A 58 -115.08 -113.09 -44.13
N ASN A 59 -114.58 -114.30 -43.82
CA ASN A 59 -113.25 -114.48 -43.25
C ASN A 59 -112.16 -114.66 -44.36
N PRO A 60 -111.12 -113.80 -44.43
CA PRO A 60 -110.09 -113.90 -45.47
C PRO A 60 -109.21 -115.16 -45.35
N CYS A 61 -109.20 -115.81 -44.18
CA CYS A 61 -108.49 -117.07 -43.93
C CYS A 61 -109.34 -118.32 -44.19
N THR A 62 -110.52 -118.21 -44.83
CA THR A 62 -111.34 -119.33 -45.34
C THR A 62 -111.56 -119.24 -46.86
N ASP A 63 -111.98 -120.35 -47.47
CA ASP A 63 -112.44 -120.47 -48.85
C ASP A 63 -113.79 -121.22 -48.83
N ASP A 64 -114.84 -120.58 -49.37
CA ASP A 64 -116.24 -120.95 -49.12
C ASP A 64 -116.96 -121.47 -50.37
N TYR A 65 -117.74 -122.55 -50.25
CA TYR A 65 -118.57 -123.07 -51.35
C TYR A 65 -119.75 -123.93 -50.88
N CYS A 66 -120.62 -124.31 -51.82
CA CYS A 66 -121.79 -125.16 -51.59
C CYS A 66 -121.56 -126.57 -52.14
N ASP A 67 -121.57 -127.58 -51.26
CA ASP A 67 -121.38 -128.99 -51.59
C ASP A 67 -122.71 -129.71 -51.89
N PRO A 68 -122.84 -130.45 -53.02
CA PRO A 68 -124.06 -131.15 -53.43
C PRO A 68 -124.70 -132.10 -52.42
N GLN A 69 -123.96 -132.62 -51.44
CA GLN A 69 -124.47 -133.56 -50.44
C GLN A 69 -124.62 -132.92 -49.05
N ASN A 70 -123.76 -131.96 -48.71
CA ASN A 70 -123.61 -131.45 -47.34
C ASN A 70 -124.08 -129.98 -47.15
N GLY A 71 -124.35 -129.24 -48.23
CA GLY A 71 -124.66 -127.81 -48.15
C GLY A 71 -123.40 -126.95 -48.02
N CYS A 72 -123.46 -125.85 -47.28
CA CYS A 72 -122.37 -124.88 -47.19
C CYS A 72 -121.14 -125.44 -46.43
N VAL A 73 -119.94 -125.20 -46.99
CA VAL A 73 -118.64 -125.61 -46.44
C VAL A 73 -117.65 -124.45 -46.50
N HIS A 74 -116.92 -124.24 -45.41
CA HIS A 74 -115.92 -123.17 -45.22
C HIS A 74 -114.58 -123.81 -44.84
N ASN A 75 -113.57 -123.76 -45.72
CA ASN A 75 -112.29 -124.43 -45.49
C ASN A 75 -111.16 -123.43 -45.24
N ALA A 76 -110.37 -123.65 -44.18
CA ALA A 76 -109.25 -122.77 -43.84
C ALA A 76 -108.16 -122.72 -44.93
N ASN A 77 -107.63 -121.53 -45.20
CA ASN A 77 -106.57 -121.26 -46.16
C ASN A 77 -105.30 -120.69 -45.49
N ASN A 78 -104.20 -120.64 -46.24
CA ASN A 78 -102.88 -120.18 -45.77
C ASN A 78 -102.40 -118.92 -46.53
N LYS A 79 -103.31 -118.01 -46.90
CA LYS A 79 -102.97 -116.78 -47.63
C LYS A 79 -102.31 -115.74 -46.70
N ALA A 80 -101.70 -114.72 -47.30
CA ALA A 80 -101.19 -113.57 -46.55
C ALA A 80 -102.34 -112.81 -45.88
N CYS A 81 -102.08 -112.28 -44.69
CA CYS A 81 -103.01 -111.49 -43.91
C CYS A 81 -102.23 -110.34 -43.22
N THR A 82 -102.86 -109.65 -42.28
CA THR A 82 -102.16 -108.70 -41.40
C THR A 82 -102.79 -108.75 -40.01
N ASP A 83 -101.95 -108.71 -38.96
CA ASP A 83 -102.41 -108.65 -37.58
C ASP A 83 -102.57 -107.21 -37.05
N GLY A 84 -101.91 -106.25 -37.70
CA GLY A 84 -101.93 -104.82 -37.39
C GLY A 84 -100.65 -104.26 -36.75
N ASP A 85 -99.60 -105.06 -36.52
CA ASP A 85 -98.32 -104.63 -35.96
C ASP A 85 -97.25 -104.40 -37.05
N ALA A 86 -96.69 -103.19 -37.13
CA ALA A 86 -95.69 -102.85 -38.12
C ALA A 86 -94.29 -103.43 -37.83
N CYS A 87 -94.04 -103.90 -36.61
CA CYS A 87 -92.76 -104.48 -36.19
C CYS A 87 -92.67 -106.00 -36.46
N THR A 88 -93.75 -106.67 -36.88
CA THR A 88 -93.76 -108.12 -37.20
C THR A 88 -94.23 -108.37 -38.63
N GLN A 89 -93.35 -108.84 -39.52
CA GLN A 89 -93.72 -109.17 -40.90
C GLN A 89 -92.87 -110.31 -41.50
N PRO A 90 -93.40 -111.10 -42.45
CA PRO A 90 -94.78 -111.08 -42.97
C PRO A 90 -95.73 -111.99 -42.17
N ASP A 91 -97.00 -111.58 -42.08
CA ASP A 91 -98.08 -112.34 -41.41
C ASP A 91 -98.78 -113.32 -42.37
N VAL A 92 -99.22 -114.47 -41.86
CA VAL A 92 -99.81 -115.55 -42.68
C VAL A 92 -101.00 -116.20 -41.97
N CYS A 93 -102.06 -116.52 -42.72
CA CYS A 93 -103.19 -117.31 -42.22
C CYS A 93 -102.73 -118.73 -41.84
N ALA A 94 -103.22 -119.24 -40.71
CA ALA A 94 -103.08 -120.62 -40.30
C ALA A 94 -104.31 -121.07 -39.50
N ASN A 95 -104.92 -122.19 -39.90
CA ASN A 95 -106.12 -122.75 -39.27
C ASN A 95 -107.29 -121.76 -39.14
N GLY A 96 -107.51 -120.92 -40.17
CA GLY A 96 -108.64 -119.99 -40.23
C GLY A 96 -108.46 -118.66 -39.50
N ALA A 97 -107.26 -118.35 -38.99
CA ALA A 97 -106.92 -117.09 -38.35
C ALA A 97 -105.54 -116.57 -38.76
N CYS A 98 -105.32 -115.25 -38.71
CA CYS A 98 -104.03 -114.63 -39.01
C CYS A 98 -102.99 -114.86 -37.89
N LYS A 99 -101.71 -114.99 -38.25
CA LYS A 99 -100.58 -115.15 -37.32
C LYS A 99 -99.44 -114.17 -37.63
N SER A 100 -98.96 -113.51 -36.59
CA SER A 100 -97.89 -112.50 -36.58
C SER A 100 -96.55 -113.05 -37.06
N GLY A 101 -95.82 -112.27 -37.86
CA GLY A 101 -94.46 -112.55 -38.30
C GLY A 101 -93.37 -112.42 -37.21
N PRO A 102 -92.09 -112.64 -37.56
CA PRO A 102 -90.94 -112.39 -36.68
C PRO A 102 -90.67 -110.88 -36.52
N PRO A 103 -90.05 -110.44 -35.41
CA PRO A 103 -89.74 -109.04 -35.16
C PRO A 103 -88.63 -108.48 -36.07
N MET A 104 -88.80 -107.25 -36.55
CA MET A 104 -87.85 -106.52 -37.40
C MET A 104 -86.68 -105.93 -36.59
N SER A 105 -85.46 -105.92 -37.16
CA SER A 105 -84.27 -105.31 -36.56
C SER A 105 -84.06 -103.87 -37.08
N CYS A 106 -83.64 -102.97 -36.18
CA CYS A 106 -83.54 -101.52 -36.45
C CYS A 106 -82.13 -100.92 -36.30
N ASP A 107 -81.12 -101.74 -36.04
CA ASP A 107 -79.71 -101.34 -35.85
C ASP A 107 -79.14 -100.67 -37.12
N ASP A 108 -78.61 -99.44 -36.99
CA ASP A 108 -77.95 -98.70 -38.09
C ASP A 108 -76.41 -98.63 -38.00
N ALA A 109 -75.81 -99.33 -37.04
CA ALA A 109 -74.38 -99.38 -36.77
C ALA A 109 -73.70 -98.02 -36.46
N ASN A 110 -74.46 -96.98 -36.08
CA ASN A 110 -73.91 -95.73 -35.58
C ASN A 110 -73.94 -95.69 -34.04
N GLU A 111 -72.77 -95.70 -33.41
CA GLU A 111 -72.65 -95.66 -31.94
C GLU A 111 -73.24 -94.41 -31.28
N CYS A 112 -73.45 -93.34 -32.06
CA CYS A 112 -74.08 -92.10 -31.65
C CYS A 112 -75.62 -92.09 -31.80
N THR A 113 -76.25 -93.22 -32.12
CA THR A 113 -77.71 -93.44 -32.08
C THR A 113 -78.09 -94.53 -31.07
N ASP A 114 -79.34 -94.48 -30.59
CA ASP A 114 -80.01 -95.53 -29.83
C ASP A 114 -81.23 -96.00 -30.65
N ASP A 115 -81.25 -97.28 -31.03
CA ASP A 115 -82.20 -97.81 -32.02
C ASP A 115 -83.38 -98.56 -31.41
N SER A 116 -84.56 -98.44 -32.02
CA SER A 116 -85.82 -98.98 -31.48
C SER A 116 -86.87 -99.22 -32.58
N CYS A 117 -87.81 -100.15 -32.35
CA CYS A 117 -88.99 -100.34 -33.22
C CYS A 117 -90.26 -99.79 -32.57
N ASP A 118 -91.06 -99.06 -33.33
CA ASP A 118 -92.36 -98.50 -32.94
C ASP A 118 -93.50 -99.25 -33.66
N LEU A 119 -94.43 -99.80 -32.88
CA LEU A 119 -95.47 -100.74 -33.35
C LEU A 119 -96.38 -100.19 -34.47
N LEU A 120 -96.44 -98.86 -34.64
CA LEU A 120 -97.26 -98.21 -35.67
C LEU A 120 -96.43 -97.65 -36.84
N THR A 121 -95.14 -97.34 -36.62
CA THR A 121 -94.32 -96.57 -37.57
C THR A 121 -92.98 -97.19 -37.95
N GLY A 122 -92.62 -98.35 -37.38
CA GLY A 122 -91.38 -99.07 -37.67
C GLY A 122 -90.15 -98.49 -36.95
N CYS A 123 -88.97 -98.65 -37.56
CA CYS A 123 -87.69 -98.32 -36.91
C CYS A 123 -87.46 -96.83 -36.66
N LYS A 124 -86.85 -96.52 -35.50
CA LYS A 124 -86.52 -95.18 -35.01
C LYS A 124 -85.15 -95.18 -34.31
N ASN A 125 -84.26 -94.33 -34.82
CA ASN A 125 -82.86 -94.24 -34.40
C ASN A 125 -82.64 -92.85 -33.80
N LYS A 126 -82.36 -92.77 -32.49
CA LYS A 126 -82.37 -91.52 -31.73
C LYS A 126 -80.95 -91.09 -31.35
N PRO A 127 -80.49 -89.88 -31.71
CA PRO A 127 -79.17 -89.41 -31.30
C PRO A 127 -78.92 -89.48 -29.79
N ASN A 128 -77.79 -90.06 -29.41
CA ASN A 128 -77.31 -90.18 -28.03
C ASN A 128 -76.11 -89.24 -27.78
N ALA A 129 -75.61 -89.24 -26.53
CA ALA A 129 -74.50 -88.38 -26.09
C ALA A 129 -73.38 -89.19 -25.39
N LYS A 130 -73.13 -90.42 -25.86
CA LYS A 130 -72.06 -91.30 -25.35
C LYS A 130 -70.69 -90.78 -25.79
N ASN A 131 -69.64 -91.34 -25.19
CA ASN A 131 -68.28 -91.20 -25.73
C ASN A 131 -68.16 -92.02 -27.02
N CYS A 132 -67.28 -91.58 -27.90
CA CYS A 132 -66.96 -92.17 -29.19
C CYS A 132 -65.49 -91.87 -29.51
N ASP A 133 -65.01 -92.25 -30.69
CA ASP A 133 -63.66 -91.92 -31.19
C ASP A 133 -63.81 -91.27 -32.58
N ASP A 134 -63.31 -90.03 -32.76
CA ASP A 134 -63.40 -89.34 -34.05
C ASP A 134 -62.23 -89.64 -35.01
N GLY A 135 -61.26 -90.47 -34.56
CA GLY A 135 -60.11 -90.93 -35.32
C GLY A 135 -58.96 -89.92 -35.43
N ASN A 136 -59.04 -88.77 -34.76
CA ASN A 136 -58.04 -87.71 -34.83
C ASN A 136 -57.19 -87.66 -33.54
N ALA A 137 -55.91 -88.02 -33.65
CA ALA A 137 -54.96 -88.06 -32.52
C ALA A 137 -54.63 -86.67 -31.92
N CYS A 138 -55.10 -85.58 -32.54
CA CYS A 138 -54.98 -84.22 -32.02
C CYS A 138 -56.20 -83.75 -31.23
N THR A 139 -57.24 -84.58 -31.13
CA THR A 139 -58.39 -84.38 -30.24
C THR A 139 -58.42 -85.41 -29.12
N ALA A 140 -58.94 -85.01 -27.96
CA ALA A 140 -59.09 -85.86 -26.80
C ALA A 140 -60.45 -85.65 -26.12
N GLY A 141 -61.07 -86.77 -25.72
CA GLY A 141 -62.34 -86.79 -25.01
C GLY A 141 -63.56 -86.65 -25.92
N ASP A 142 -63.53 -87.28 -27.09
CA ASP A 142 -64.52 -87.14 -28.14
C ASP A 142 -65.89 -87.69 -27.70
N GLN A 143 -66.96 -87.02 -28.14
CA GLN A 143 -68.33 -87.37 -27.74
C GLN A 143 -69.33 -87.21 -28.88
N CYS A 144 -70.39 -88.02 -28.79
CA CYS A 144 -71.53 -87.95 -29.69
C CYS A 144 -72.27 -86.62 -29.52
N GLN A 145 -72.35 -85.84 -30.60
CA GLN A 145 -73.14 -84.63 -30.69
C GLN A 145 -74.02 -84.68 -31.93
N ALA A 146 -75.34 -84.62 -31.73
CA ALA A 146 -76.34 -84.66 -32.80
C ALA A 146 -76.19 -85.84 -33.78
N GLY A 147 -75.79 -87.03 -33.27
CA GLY A 147 -75.70 -88.27 -34.06
C GLY A 147 -74.38 -88.46 -34.80
N LYS A 148 -73.34 -87.67 -34.48
CA LYS A 148 -71.97 -87.81 -34.99
C LYS A 148 -70.96 -87.74 -33.86
N CYS A 149 -69.83 -88.44 -33.99
CA CYS A 149 -68.70 -88.22 -33.10
C CYS A 149 -67.99 -86.90 -33.43
N VAL A 150 -67.59 -86.15 -32.40
CA VAL A 150 -66.79 -84.92 -32.54
C VAL A 150 -65.76 -84.81 -31.41
N GLY A 151 -64.52 -84.49 -31.78
CA GLY A 151 -63.44 -84.25 -30.84
C GLY A 151 -63.60 -82.96 -30.03
N LYS A 152 -63.25 -83.03 -28.74
CA LYS A 152 -63.54 -81.96 -27.77
C LYS A 152 -62.38 -81.05 -27.43
N THR A 153 -61.22 -81.64 -27.14
CA THR A 153 -60.08 -80.92 -26.56
C THR A 153 -58.90 -81.04 -27.50
N ALA A 154 -58.35 -79.93 -27.97
CA ALA A 154 -57.10 -79.97 -28.72
C ALA A 154 -55.94 -80.38 -27.80
N VAL A 155 -55.07 -81.27 -28.29
CA VAL A 155 -53.85 -81.68 -27.58
C VAL A 155 -52.81 -80.56 -27.66
N ASP A 156 -52.28 -80.15 -26.50
CA ASP A 156 -51.13 -79.22 -26.42
C ASP A 156 -49.83 -80.00 -26.71
N CYS A 157 -49.01 -79.44 -27.60
CA CYS A 157 -47.76 -80.06 -28.07
C CYS A 157 -46.51 -79.24 -27.75
N ASP A 158 -46.63 -78.11 -27.04
CA ASP A 158 -45.52 -77.20 -26.72
C ASP A 158 -44.46 -77.88 -25.82
N ASP A 159 -43.27 -78.14 -26.36
CA ASP A 159 -42.17 -78.81 -25.67
C ASP A 159 -41.30 -77.87 -24.80
N LYS A 160 -41.63 -76.58 -24.79
CA LYS A 160 -40.91 -75.46 -24.12
C LYS A 160 -39.49 -75.21 -24.62
N ASN A 161 -39.08 -75.78 -25.75
CA ASN A 161 -37.81 -75.45 -26.39
C ASN A 161 -38.02 -74.33 -27.44
N PRO A 162 -37.42 -73.13 -27.27
CA PRO A 162 -37.59 -72.03 -28.23
C PRO A 162 -36.95 -72.30 -29.61
N CYS A 163 -36.19 -73.39 -29.75
CA CYS A 163 -35.57 -73.82 -31.00
C CYS A 163 -36.36 -74.90 -31.76
N THR A 164 -37.59 -75.20 -31.32
CA THR A 164 -38.56 -76.06 -31.99
C THR A 164 -39.83 -75.30 -32.34
N SER A 165 -40.52 -75.75 -33.38
CA SER A 165 -41.90 -75.38 -33.67
C SER A 165 -42.74 -76.63 -33.55
N ASP A 166 -43.67 -76.60 -32.59
CA ASP A 166 -44.55 -77.73 -32.32
C ASP A 166 -45.81 -77.68 -33.18
N THR A 167 -46.22 -78.83 -33.69
CA THR A 167 -47.42 -78.96 -34.52
C THR A 167 -48.04 -80.33 -34.30
N CYS A 168 -49.36 -80.37 -34.09
CA CYS A 168 -50.08 -81.64 -34.02
C CYS A 168 -50.54 -82.09 -35.42
N LEU A 169 -50.22 -83.32 -35.80
CA LEU A 169 -50.66 -83.96 -37.04
C LEU A 169 -51.81 -84.94 -36.75
N PRO A 170 -53.01 -84.80 -37.36
CA PRO A 170 -54.19 -85.60 -37.01
C PRO A 170 -54.03 -87.13 -37.03
N GLY A 171 -53.11 -87.66 -37.85
CA GLY A 171 -52.79 -89.09 -37.91
C GLY A 171 -51.46 -89.49 -37.26
N GLY A 172 -50.79 -88.59 -36.55
CA GLY A 172 -49.43 -88.79 -36.00
C GLY A 172 -49.16 -88.20 -34.63
N GLY A 173 -50.05 -87.38 -34.07
CA GLY A 173 -49.86 -86.72 -32.78
C GLY A 173 -48.91 -85.53 -32.85
N CYS A 174 -48.28 -85.18 -31.73
CA CYS A 174 -47.37 -84.05 -31.62
C CYS A 174 -46.04 -84.29 -32.36
N LEU A 175 -45.60 -83.28 -33.11
CA LEU A 175 -44.33 -83.24 -33.82
C LEU A 175 -43.62 -81.90 -33.54
N SER A 176 -42.40 -81.98 -33.03
CA SER A 176 -41.52 -80.84 -32.75
C SER A 176 -40.43 -80.76 -33.82
N LEU A 177 -40.42 -79.69 -34.62
CA LEU A 177 -39.45 -79.51 -35.73
C LEU A 177 -38.44 -78.40 -35.42
N PRO A 178 -37.12 -78.61 -35.61
CA PRO A 178 -36.11 -77.57 -35.42
C PRO A 178 -36.37 -76.33 -36.29
N ILE A 179 -36.24 -75.15 -35.67
CA ILE A 179 -36.34 -73.84 -36.36
C ILE A 179 -35.05 -73.03 -36.22
N ALA A 180 -34.79 -72.17 -37.22
CA ALA A 180 -33.73 -71.18 -37.18
C ALA A 180 -34.28 -69.86 -36.64
N ALA A 181 -34.35 -69.75 -35.31
CA ALA A 181 -34.81 -68.60 -34.56
C ALA A 181 -33.71 -68.06 -33.62
N ALA A 182 -33.91 -66.84 -33.12
CA ALA A 182 -33.13 -66.33 -32.00
C ALA A 182 -33.57 -67.01 -30.70
N CYS A 183 -32.61 -67.24 -29.80
CA CYS A 183 -32.84 -67.84 -28.49
C CYS A 183 -32.01 -67.10 -27.42
N ASP A 184 -32.01 -67.64 -26.20
CA ASP A 184 -31.22 -67.16 -25.05
C ASP A 184 -30.58 -68.41 -24.42
N ASP A 185 -29.25 -68.50 -24.46
CA ASP A 185 -28.49 -69.63 -23.90
C ASP A 185 -28.28 -69.52 -22.38
N LYS A 186 -28.76 -68.42 -21.77
CA LYS A 186 -28.65 -68.03 -20.36
C LYS A 186 -27.24 -67.69 -19.89
N ASN A 187 -26.29 -67.49 -20.80
CA ASN A 187 -24.97 -66.96 -20.51
C ASN A 187 -24.96 -65.43 -20.74
N PRO A 188 -24.87 -64.61 -19.68
CA PRO A 188 -24.86 -63.14 -19.81
C PRO A 188 -23.66 -62.58 -20.59
N CYS A 189 -22.70 -63.42 -20.95
CA CYS A 189 -21.50 -63.07 -21.69
C CYS A 189 -21.56 -63.38 -23.19
N THR A 190 -22.72 -63.79 -23.71
CA THR A 190 -22.98 -63.94 -25.14
C THR A 190 -24.24 -63.19 -25.54
N VAL A 191 -24.28 -62.75 -26.80
CA VAL A 191 -25.38 -61.97 -27.36
C VAL A 191 -25.77 -62.48 -28.74
N ASN A 192 -27.05 -62.37 -29.08
CA ASN A 192 -27.63 -62.84 -30.35
C ASN A 192 -27.53 -64.36 -30.54
N ASP A 193 -27.75 -65.15 -29.48
CA ASP A 193 -27.73 -66.62 -29.54
C ASP A 193 -28.70 -67.15 -30.59
N GLN A 194 -28.30 -68.23 -31.27
CA GLN A 194 -29.02 -68.77 -32.42
C GLN A 194 -29.37 -70.24 -32.21
N CYS A 195 -30.58 -70.61 -32.65
CA CYS A 195 -30.99 -72.00 -32.75
C CYS A 195 -30.27 -72.70 -33.90
N VAL A 196 -29.47 -73.72 -33.57
CA VAL A 196 -28.77 -74.57 -34.53
C VAL A 196 -29.16 -76.02 -34.25
N ASN A 197 -29.75 -76.68 -35.25
CA ASN A 197 -30.21 -78.08 -35.16
C ASN A 197 -31.11 -78.39 -33.94
N GLY A 198 -31.95 -77.44 -33.52
CA GLY A 198 -32.90 -77.61 -32.41
C GLY A 198 -32.34 -77.34 -31.02
N ALA A 199 -31.07 -76.92 -30.91
CA ALA A 199 -30.45 -76.46 -29.67
C ALA A 199 -30.08 -74.98 -29.76
N CYS A 200 -30.19 -74.25 -28.65
CA CYS A 200 -29.67 -72.89 -28.58
C CYS A 200 -28.14 -72.91 -28.49
N THR A 201 -27.48 -72.09 -29.30
CA THR A 201 -26.01 -72.00 -29.34
C THR A 201 -25.56 -70.57 -29.08
N SER A 202 -24.57 -70.44 -28.20
CA SER A 202 -23.99 -69.19 -27.71
C SER A 202 -23.52 -68.31 -28.88
N GLY A 203 -23.99 -67.07 -28.95
CA GLY A 203 -23.59 -66.08 -29.94
C GLY A 203 -22.19 -65.51 -29.71
N PRO A 204 -21.82 -64.42 -30.41
CA PRO A 204 -20.59 -63.68 -30.14
C PRO A 204 -20.48 -63.26 -28.66
N ALA A 205 -19.25 -63.21 -28.15
CA ALA A 205 -18.97 -62.72 -26.82
C ALA A 205 -19.46 -61.27 -26.64
N LEU A 206 -20.09 -60.99 -25.51
CA LEU A 206 -20.48 -59.64 -25.12
C LEU A 206 -19.24 -58.77 -24.96
N ASP A 207 -19.23 -57.62 -25.64
CA ASP A 207 -18.24 -56.58 -25.41
C ASP A 207 -18.52 -55.90 -24.07
N CYS A 208 -17.48 -55.81 -23.23
CA CYS A 208 -17.54 -55.29 -21.87
C CYS A 208 -16.64 -54.07 -21.65
N ASP A 209 -16.06 -53.51 -22.71
CA ASP A 209 -15.27 -52.28 -22.65
C ASP A 209 -16.13 -51.12 -22.09
N ASP A 210 -15.79 -50.63 -20.89
CA ASP A 210 -16.46 -49.49 -20.26
C ASP A 210 -15.82 -48.13 -20.61
N ALA A 211 -14.88 -48.15 -21.56
CA ALA A 211 -14.06 -47.04 -22.06
C ALA A 211 -13.20 -46.36 -20.99
N ASN A 212 -13.01 -46.97 -19.82
CA ASN A 212 -12.13 -46.46 -18.77
C ASN A 212 -10.77 -47.20 -18.80
N PRO A 213 -9.66 -46.53 -19.17
CA PRO A 213 -8.34 -47.17 -19.26
C PRO A 213 -7.80 -47.67 -17.90
N CYS A 214 -8.43 -47.29 -16.79
CA CYS A 214 -8.08 -47.76 -15.45
C CYS A 214 -8.87 -48.98 -14.96
N THR A 215 -9.76 -49.51 -15.78
CA THR A 215 -10.40 -50.80 -15.59
C THR A 215 -9.85 -51.83 -16.57
N LYS A 216 -9.90 -53.09 -16.15
CA LYS A 216 -9.63 -54.26 -16.95
C LYS A 216 -10.93 -55.03 -17.09
N ASP A 217 -11.45 -55.03 -18.30
CA ASP A 217 -12.76 -55.57 -18.56
C ASP A 217 -12.70 -57.08 -18.82
N SER A 218 -13.69 -57.76 -18.28
CA SER A 218 -13.83 -59.20 -18.39
C SER A 218 -15.29 -59.57 -18.21
N CYS A 219 -15.75 -60.60 -18.92
CA CYS A 219 -17.10 -61.10 -18.73
C CYS A 219 -17.08 -62.40 -17.90
N ALA A 220 -17.84 -62.40 -16.81
CA ALA A 220 -18.00 -63.56 -15.93
C ALA A 220 -19.26 -64.36 -16.31
N PRO A 221 -19.17 -65.67 -16.63
CA PRO A 221 -20.30 -66.48 -17.12
C PRO A 221 -21.56 -66.59 -16.23
N LEU A 222 -21.53 -66.05 -15.00
CA LEU A 222 -22.66 -65.98 -14.08
C LEU A 222 -22.94 -64.56 -13.57
N GLY A 223 -22.16 -63.56 -14.00
CA GLY A 223 -22.17 -62.19 -13.47
C GLY A 223 -22.20 -61.09 -14.52
N GLY A 224 -22.07 -61.41 -15.82
CA GLY A 224 -21.96 -60.42 -16.89
C GLY A 224 -20.62 -59.67 -16.84
N CYS A 225 -20.60 -58.45 -17.38
CA CYS A 225 -19.40 -57.61 -17.44
C CYS A 225 -18.89 -57.21 -16.05
N GLN A 226 -17.57 -57.27 -15.89
CA GLN A 226 -16.83 -56.93 -14.68
C GLN A 226 -15.61 -56.08 -15.06
N HIS A 227 -15.56 -54.87 -14.51
CA HIS A 227 -14.51 -53.88 -14.79
C HIS A 227 -13.63 -53.78 -13.54
N GLY A 228 -12.55 -54.55 -13.49
CA GLY A 228 -11.66 -54.63 -12.32
C GLY A 228 -10.58 -53.54 -12.36
N PRO A 229 -10.21 -52.88 -11.24
CA PRO A 229 -9.18 -51.84 -11.27
C PRO A 229 -7.81 -52.40 -11.72
N GLN A 230 -7.10 -51.65 -12.56
CA GLN A 230 -5.75 -52.00 -13.03
C GLN A 230 -4.74 -50.84 -12.88
N ASP A 231 -3.47 -51.18 -12.71
CA ASP A 231 -2.35 -50.25 -12.60
C ASP A 231 -1.76 -49.94 -13.99
N ALA A 232 -2.56 -49.32 -14.86
CA ALA A 232 -2.15 -48.87 -16.19
C ALA A 232 -1.73 -47.39 -16.19
N ALA A 233 -1.04 -46.97 -17.25
CA ALA A 233 -0.95 -45.55 -17.59
C ALA A 233 -2.28 -45.11 -18.22
N CYS A 234 -2.72 -43.90 -17.90
CA CYS A 234 -3.94 -43.31 -18.43
C CYS A 234 -3.66 -41.85 -18.83
N ASP A 235 -4.70 -41.17 -19.33
CA ASP A 235 -4.70 -39.75 -19.67
C ASP A 235 -6.01 -39.20 -19.10
N ASP A 236 -5.95 -38.19 -18.22
CA ASP A 236 -7.15 -37.61 -17.60
C ASP A 236 -7.84 -36.56 -18.50
N GLY A 237 -7.30 -36.34 -19.70
CA GLY A 237 -7.79 -35.42 -20.72
C GLY A 237 -7.46 -33.95 -20.44
N ASN A 238 -6.65 -33.67 -19.40
CA ASN A 238 -6.33 -32.32 -18.97
C ASN A 238 -4.86 -31.98 -19.26
N ALA A 239 -4.63 -31.00 -20.12
CA ALA A 239 -3.28 -30.58 -20.52
C ALA A 239 -2.46 -29.90 -19.39
N CYS A 240 -3.07 -29.73 -18.21
CA CYS A 240 -2.52 -29.11 -17.01
C CYS A 240 -2.08 -30.10 -15.93
N THR A 241 -2.08 -31.38 -16.24
CA THR A 241 -1.74 -32.47 -15.32
C THR A 241 -0.60 -33.29 -15.87
N GLU A 242 0.20 -33.86 -14.96
CA GLU A 242 1.41 -34.62 -15.30
C GLU A 242 1.48 -35.91 -14.49
N GLY A 243 1.95 -36.97 -15.15
CA GLY A 243 2.19 -38.27 -14.53
C GLY A 243 0.93 -39.11 -14.33
N ASP A 244 -0.10 -38.90 -15.16
CA ASP A 244 -1.39 -39.58 -15.07
C ASP A 244 -1.26 -41.10 -14.95
N ALA A 245 -1.87 -41.63 -13.89
CA ALA A 245 -1.80 -43.03 -13.51
C ALA A 245 -3.13 -43.48 -12.90
N CYS A 246 -3.39 -44.78 -12.97
CA CYS A 246 -4.59 -45.33 -12.38
C CYS A 246 -4.45 -45.52 -10.85
N ASP A 247 -5.37 -44.95 -10.07
CA ASP A 247 -5.59 -45.30 -8.66
C ASP A 247 -7.02 -45.84 -8.48
N LYS A 248 -7.15 -47.08 -7.99
CA LYS A 248 -8.43 -47.72 -7.64
C LYS A 248 -9.50 -47.63 -8.74
N GLY A 249 -9.10 -47.79 -10.00
CA GLY A 249 -10.02 -47.79 -11.15
C GLY A 249 -10.40 -46.41 -11.68
N LYS A 250 -9.69 -45.35 -11.28
CA LYS A 250 -9.83 -43.99 -11.83
C LYS A 250 -8.49 -43.47 -12.31
N CYS A 251 -8.50 -42.72 -13.40
CA CYS A 251 -7.33 -41.96 -13.80
C CYS A 251 -7.14 -40.79 -12.83
N VAL A 252 -5.93 -40.65 -12.29
CA VAL A 252 -5.53 -39.55 -11.39
C VAL A 252 -4.16 -39.02 -11.79
N TYR A 253 -4.00 -37.71 -11.70
CA TYR A 253 -2.73 -37.04 -11.96
C TYR A 253 -1.81 -37.08 -10.73
N VAL A 254 -0.50 -37.09 -10.95
CA VAL A 254 0.50 -37.06 -9.87
C VAL A 254 0.79 -35.62 -9.44
N SER A 255 0.84 -34.69 -10.39
CA SER A 255 1.09 -33.27 -10.12
C SER A 255 0.38 -32.35 -11.11
N VAL A 256 0.04 -31.14 -10.65
CA VAL A 256 -0.41 -30.07 -11.53
C VAL A 256 0.80 -29.44 -12.21
N LYS A 257 0.71 -29.31 -13.53
CA LYS A 257 1.73 -28.70 -14.39
C LYS A 257 1.94 -27.24 -14.03
N THR A 258 3.17 -26.86 -13.70
CA THR A 258 3.50 -25.45 -13.46
C THR A 258 3.66 -24.73 -14.79
N CYS A 259 2.75 -23.80 -15.07
CA CYS A 259 2.83 -22.94 -16.26
C CYS A 259 3.62 -21.65 -16.03
N ASP A 260 4.41 -21.56 -14.97
CA ASP A 260 5.28 -20.43 -14.66
C ASP A 260 6.39 -20.33 -15.73
N ASP A 261 6.35 -19.29 -16.55
CA ASP A 261 7.41 -18.97 -17.54
C ASP A 261 8.49 -18.03 -16.98
N ALA A 262 8.44 -17.75 -15.67
CA ALA A 262 9.24 -16.80 -14.92
C ALA A 262 9.10 -15.34 -15.40
N ASN A 263 8.08 -15.00 -16.19
CA ASN A 263 7.80 -13.63 -16.61
C ASN A 263 6.61 -13.04 -15.84
N ILE A 264 6.90 -12.17 -14.87
CA ILE A 264 5.90 -11.43 -14.07
C ILE A 264 4.88 -10.63 -14.91
N CYS A 265 5.19 -10.34 -16.18
CA CYS A 265 4.31 -9.61 -17.11
C CYS A 265 3.38 -10.48 -17.96
N THR A 266 3.45 -11.78 -17.75
CA THR A 266 2.42 -12.74 -18.12
C THR A 266 1.67 -13.21 -16.87
N MET A 267 0.38 -13.49 -17.04
CA MET A 267 -0.41 -14.21 -16.06
C MET A 267 -0.51 -15.64 -16.57
N ASP A 268 0.19 -16.53 -15.87
CA ASP A 268 0.24 -17.94 -16.20
C ASP A 268 -1.07 -18.60 -15.81
N LEU A 269 -1.79 -19.04 -16.83
CA LEU A 269 -3.02 -19.77 -16.68
C LEU A 269 -2.87 -21.11 -17.38
N CYS A 270 -3.09 -22.19 -16.67
CA CYS A 270 -3.26 -23.47 -17.34
C CYS A 270 -4.73 -23.65 -17.74
N ASP A 271 -4.97 -23.77 -19.05
CA ASP A 271 -6.26 -24.07 -19.64
C ASP A 271 -6.38 -25.59 -19.85
N PRO A 272 -7.35 -26.30 -19.23
CA PRO A 272 -7.38 -27.76 -19.27
C PRO A 272 -7.44 -28.38 -20.66
N LEU A 273 -7.90 -27.65 -21.68
CA LEU A 273 -8.03 -28.16 -23.04
C LEU A 273 -6.82 -27.83 -23.94
N THR A 274 -6.10 -26.74 -23.64
CA THR A 274 -5.04 -26.20 -24.51
C THR A 274 -3.67 -26.06 -23.84
N GLY A 275 -3.58 -26.34 -22.54
CA GLY A 275 -2.34 -26.31 -21.75
C GLY A 275 -1.98 -24.93 -21.25
N CYS A 276 -0.68 -24.68 -21.08
CA CYS A 276 -0.17 -23.42 -20.55
C CYS A 276 -0.44 -22.23 -21.50
N GLN A 277 -1.09 -21.20 -20.96
CA GLN A 277 -1.32 -19.92 -21.63
C GLN A 277 -0.72 -18.79 -20.80
N HIS A 278 0.20 -18.05 -21.41
CA HIS A 278 0.86 -16.89 -20.80
C HIS A 278 0.17 -15.62 -21.29
N LYS A 279 -0.81 -15.11 -20.53
CA LYS A 279 -1.63 -13.95 -20.95
C LYS A 279 -1.00 -12.65 -20.49
N LEU A 280 -0.78 -11.71 -21.42
CA LEU A 280 -0.22 -10.40 -21.09
C LEU A 280 -1.03 -9.71 -19.98
N ASN A 281 -0.34 -9.28 -18.93
CA ASN A 281 -0.93 -8.55 -17.81
C ASN A 281 -0.39 -7.09 -17.78
N THR A 282 -0.91 -6.29 -16.85
CA THR A 282 -0.48 -4.89 -16.62
C THR A 282 -0.16 -4.62 -15.15
N VAL A 283 0.25 -5.66 -14.41
CA VAL A 283 0.53 -5.55 -12.97
C VAL A 283 1.81 -4.74 -12.72
N PRO A 284 2.00 -4.20 -11.50
CA PRO A 284 3.29 -3.66 -11.10
C PRO A 284 4.35 -4.75 -11.14
N CYS A 285 5.51 -4.42 -11.68
CA CYS A 285 6.66 -5.30 -11.78
C CYS A 285 7.92 -4.55 -11.33
N ASP A 286 9.08 -5.18 -11.48
CA ASP A 286 10.40 -4.58 -11.26
C ASP A 286 11.23 -4.95 -12.49
N ASP A 287 11.73 -3.96 -13.24
CA ASP A 287 12.55 -4.21 -14.44
C ASP A 287 14.04 -4.41 -14.11
N GLY A 288 14.38 -4.45 -12.82
CA GLY A 288 15.73 -4.53 -12.29
C GLY A 288 16.48 -3.19 -12.31
N SER A 289 15.83 -2.10 -12.71
CA SER A 289 16.39 -0.74 -12.66
C SER A 289 15.91 0.01 -11.42
N VAL A 290 16.83 0.28 -10.49
CA VAL A 290 16.58 1.22 -9.37
C VAL A 290 16.41 2.68 -9.82
N CYS A 291 16.49 2.94 -11.13
CA CYS A 291 16.30 4.26 -11.74
C CYS A 291 14.88 4.54 -12.18
N THR A 292 13.96 3.61 -11.94
CA THR A 292 12.57 3.66 -12.34
C THR A 292 11.67 3.38 -11.12
N LEU A 293 10.50 4.01 -11.07
CA LEU A 293 9.74 4.20 -9.81
C LEU A 293 8.30 3.69 -9.86
N SER A 294 7.84 3.20 -11.00
CA SER A 294 6.43 2.85 -11.23
C SER A 294 6.30 1.86 -12.38
N ASP A 295 7.17 0.85 -12.35
CA ASP A 295 7.39 -0.09 -13.43
C ASP A 295 6.15 -0.96 -13.62
N LYS A 296 5.77 -1.12 -14.88
CA LYS A 296 4.55 -1.84 -15.25
C LYS A 296 4.80 -2.71 -16.45
N CYS A 297 4.04 -3.79 -16.47
CA CYS A 297 4.00 -4.68 -17.60
C CYS A 297 3.34 -3.99 -18.80
N GLU A 298 4.13 -3.79 -19.86
CA GLU A 298 3.67 -3.23 -21.12
C GLU A 298 4.12 -4.16 -22.25
N LEU A 299 3.15 -4.72 -22.99
CA LEU A 299 3.38 -5.69 -24.08
C LEU A 299 4.21 -6.93 -23.69
N GLY A 300 4.13 -7.37 -22.43
CA GLY A 300 4.79 -8.58 -21.93
C GLY A 300 6.22 -8.41 -21.46
N VAL A 301 6.71 -7.17 -21.37
CA VAL A 301 8.00 -6.81 -20.80
C VAL A 301 7.76 -5.89 -19.61
N CYS A 302 8.50 -6.09 -18.51
CA CYS A 302 8.49 -5.11 -17.43
C CYS A 302 9.21 -3.85 -17.89
N LYS A 303 8.56 -2.70 -17.77
CA LYS A 303 9.05 -1.46 -18.35
C LYS A 303 8.94 -0.34 -17.33
N GLY A 304 10.08 0.16 -16.92
CA GLY A 304 10.19 1.24 -15.96
C GLY A 304 9.51 2.52 -16.43
N SER A 305 8.77 3.14 -15.50
CA SER A 305 8.01 4.37 -15.75
C SER A 305 8.24 5.37 -14.62
N GLY A 306 8.40 6.64 -15.00
CA GLY A 306 8.98 7.66 -14.12
C GLY A 306 10.49 7.48 -14.00
N SER A 307 11.25 8.53 -14.29
CA SER A 307 12.70 8.55 -14.06
C SER A 307 12.98 8.95 -12.61
N LEU A 308 13.80 8.17 -11.90
CA LEU A 308 14.39 8.61 -10.63
C LEU A 308 15.29 9.81 -10.93
N THR A 309 14.81 11.00 -10.56
CA THR A 309 15.58 12.24 -10.69
C THR A 309 16.68 12.27 -9.64
N CYS A 310 17.81 11.66 -9.99
CA CYS A 310 19.08 11.83 -9.30
C CYS A 310 19.55 13.27 -9.53
N ASN A 311 19.35 14.11 -8.52
CA ASN A 311 19.88 15.45 -8.44
C ASN A 311 20.16 15.72 -6.95
N ASP A 312 21.43 15.85 -6.58
CA ASP A 312 21.84 16.13 -5.20
C ASP A 312 21.97 17.64 -4.90
N GLY A 313 21.73 18.48 -5.91
CA GLY A 313 21.88 19.93 -5.88
C GLY A 313 23.31 20.43 -6.07
N ASN A 314 24.28 19.54 -6.34
CA ASN A 314 25.69 19.88 -6.44
C ASN A 314 26.12 20.09 -7.89
N VAL A 315 26.38 21.34 -8.27
CA VAL A 315 26.92 21.69 -9.61
C VAL A 315 28.25 20.98 -9.96
N CYS A 316 28.96 20.46 -8.95
CA CYS A 316 30.23 19.76 -9.10
C CYS A 316 30.16 18.24 -9.25
N THR A 317 28.96 17.68 -9.36
CA THR A 317 28.72 16.32 -9.82
C THR A 317 27.95 16.32 -11.12
N ASP A 318 28.26 15.35 -11.97
CA ASP A 318 27.42 14.98 -13.10
C ASP A 318 26.51 13.86 -12.62
N ASP A 319 25.29 14.26 -12.28
CA ASP A 319 24.30 13.38 -11.69
C ASP A 319 23.74 12.46 -12.76
N SER A 320 23.83 11.16 -12.51
CA SER A 320 23.34 10.12 -13.40
C SER A 320 22.63 9.04 -12.60
N CYS A 321 21.73 8.32 -13.24
CA CYS A 321 21.15 7.13 -12.64
C CYS A 321 21.67 5.88 -13.34
N SER A 322 22.34 5.05 -12.57
CA SER A 322 22.94 3.78 -12.97
C SER A 322 21.97 2.64 -12.63
N PRO A 323 21.44 1.88 -13.62
CA PRO A 323 20.36 0.93 -13.40
C PRO A 323 20.55 -0.09 -12.25
N LYS A 324 21.80 -0.42 -11.89
CA LYS A 324 22.11 -1.38 -10.81
C LYS A 324 22.54 -0.75 -9.48
N VAL A 325 22.85 0.54 -9.46
CA VAL A 325 23.46 1.23 -8.31
C VAL A 325 22.55 2.32 -7.76
N GLY A 326 21.70 2.90 -8.61
CA GLY A 326 20.83 4.03 -8.29
C GLY A 326 21.51 5.33 -8.70
N CYS A 327 21.38 6.36 -7.86
CA CYS A 327 22.00 7.65 -8.14
C CYS A 327 23.52 7.62 -7.97
N GLU A 328 24.23 7.91 -9.07
CA GLU A 328 25.67 8.07 -9.13
C GLU A 328 25.99 9.56 -9.40
N PHE A 329 26.72 10.17 -8.47
CA PHE A 329 27.10 11.58 -8.49
C PHE A 329 28.60 11.67 -8.82
N VAL A 330 28.94 11.76 -10.12
CA VAL A 330 30.34 11.65 -10.58
C VAL A 330 31.02 13.03 -10.53
N PRO A 331 32.12 13.21 -9.79
CA PRO A 331 32.86 14.47 -9.77
C PRO A 331 33.23 15.00 -11.16
N ASN A 332 32.72 16.19 -11.49
CA ASN A 332 33.03 16.86 -12.76
C ASN A 332 34.14 17.94 -12.57
N GLN A 333 34.53 18.60 -13.66
CA GLN A 333 35.44 19.78 -13.64
C GLN A 333 34.81 21.00 -14.32
N LYS A 334 33.49 21.17 -14.18
CA LYS A 334 32.78 22.35 -14.68
C LYS A 334 33.15 23.58 -13.83
N GLY A 335 32.87 24.76 -14.39
CA GLY A 335 32.88 25.99 -13.60
C GLY A 335 31.73 25.96 -12.59
N CYS A 336 31.99 26.45 -11.40
CA CYS A 336 31.04 26.56 -10.31
C CYS A 336 31.20 27.93 -9.63
N ASP A 337 30.50 28.13 -8.51
CA ASP A 337 30.61 29.30 -7.65
C ASP A 337 30.60 28.74 -6.23
N ASP A 338 31.69 28.92 -5.46
CA ASP A 338 31.78 28.44 -4.07
C ASP A 338 31.16 29.43 -3.07
N SER A 339 30.48 30.47 -3.57
CA SER A 339 29.86 31.58 -2.84
C SER A 339 30.84 32.32 -1.92
N ASN A 340 32.13 32.19 -2.20
CA ASN A 340 33.20 32.80 -1.45
C ASN A 340 33.87 33.88 -2.33
N ALA A 341 33.68 35.13 -1.96
CA ALA A 341 34.24 36.26 -2.70
C ALA A 341 35.80 36.35 -2.64
N CYS A 342 36.44 35.43 -1.91
CA CYS A 342 37.88 35.27 -1.76
C CYS A 342 38.50 34.19 -2.65
N THR A 343 37.74 33.67 -3.61
CA THR A 343 38.18 32.66 -4.56
C THR A 343 37.91 33.14 -5.98
N THR A 344 38.76 32.72 -6.92
CA THR A 344 38.58 33.04 -8.34
C THR A 344 38.86 31.84 -9.22
N GLY A 345 38.14 31.79 -10.34
CA GLY A 345 38.25 30.73 -11.34
C GLY A 345 37.73 29.39 -10.85
N ASP A 346 36.66 29.42 -10.05
CA ASP A 346 36.17 28.30 -9.25
C ASP A 346 35.75 27.14 -10.14
N LYS A 347 36.30 25.97 -9.80
CA LYS A 347 36.13 24.74 -10.56
C LYS A 347 35.85 23.59 -9.64
N CYS A 348 35.12 22.65 -10.20
CA CYS A 348 34.81 21.42 -9.53
C CYS A 348 36.05 20.52 -9.45
N GLY A 349 36.35 20.05 -8.24
CA GLY A 349 37.47 19.17 -7.94
C GLY A 349 37.10 18.20 -6.83
N GLY A 350 37.09 16.89 -7.13
CA GLY A 350 36.74 15.86 -6.14
C GLY A 350 35.32 15.97 -5.57
N GLY A 351 34.38 16.52 -6.35
CA GLY A 351 32.96 16.66 -5.98
C GLY A 351 32.65 17.91 -5.15
N LYS A 352 33.62 18.82 -5.00
CA LYS A 352 33.44 20.12 -4.32
C LYS A 352 33.79 21.25 -5.27
N CYS A 353 33.10 22.38 -5.12
CA CYS A 353 33.54 23.63 -5.72
C CYS A 353 34.70 24.21 -4.90
N GLY A 354 35.69 24.77 -5.59
CA GLY A 354 36.76 25.53 -4.97
C GLY A 354 37.52 26.36 -6.00
N GLY A 355 37.76 27.63 -5.68
CA GLY A 355 38.64 28.50 -6.47
C GLY A 355 40.09 28.52 -6.04
N THR A 356 40.88 29.29 -6.79
CA THR A 356 42.20 29.72 -6.34
C THR A 356 42.03 30.94 -5.45
N LEU A 357 42.69 30.96 -4.28
CA LEU A 357 42.66 32.08 -3.34
C LEU A 357 42.95 33.41 -4.05
N LEU A 358 42.01 34.34 -3.94
CA LEU A 358 42.13 35.71 -4.42
C LEU A 358 43.20 36.43 -3.58
N SER A 359 44.25 36.90 -4.24
CA SER A 359 45.25 37.75 -3.59
C SER A 359 44.67 39.14 -3.37
N CYS A 360 44.38 39.47 -2.11
CA CYS A 360 43.87 40.77 -1.71
C CYS A 360 44.94 41.80 -1.33
N ASP A 361 46.21 41.52 -1.66
CA ASP A 361 47.32 42.45 -1.56
C ASP A 361 47.05 43.69 -2.46
N ASP A 362 46.76 44.84 -1.86
CA ASP A 362 46.60 46.12 -2.58
C ASP A 362 47.93 46.91 -2.69
N SER A 363 49.01 46.31 -2.19
CA SER A 363 50.36 46.86 -2.08
C SER A 363 50.47 48.16 -1.28
N ASN A 364 49.48 48.47 -0.43
CA ASN A 364 49.54 49.58 0.52
C ASN A 364 49.98 49.06 1.91
N PRO A 365 51.18 49.43 2.41
CA PRO A 365 51.65 48.97 3.72
C PRO A 365 50.80 49.47 4.91
N CYS A 366 49.87 50.40 4.67
CA CYS A 366 48.95 50.92 5.67
C CYS A 366 47.60 50.22 5.76
N THR A 367 47.42 49.10 5.06
CA THR A 367 46.26 48.23 5.14
C THR A 367 46.70 46.82 5.52
N ASP A 368 45.99 46.24 6.49
CA ASP A 368 46.04 44.82 6.76
C ASP A 368 45.07 44.16 5.79
N ASP A 369 45.62 43.60 4.72
CA ASP A 369 44.87 42.96 3.65
C ASP A 369 44.33 41.62 4.11
N SER A 370 43.02 41.56 4.22
CA SER A 370 42.26 40.37 4.58
C SER A 370 41.23 40.10 3.51
N CYS A 371 40.76 38.86 3.43
CA CYS A 371 39.62 38.56 2.59
C CYS A 371 38.45 38.08 3.43
N ASP A 372 37.32 38.78 3.32
CA ASP A 372 36.06 38.44 3.96
C ASP A 372 35.22 37.58 3.01
N PHE A 373 34.84 36.39 3.48
CA PHE A 373 34.16 35.39 2.67
C PHE A 373 32.86 35.87 2.01
N ALA A 374 32.20 36.91 2.56
CA ALA A 374 30.93 37.42 2.06
C ALA A 374 31.07 38.68 1.17
N THR A 375 32.15 39.45 1.29
CA THR A 375 32.31 40.75 0.62
C THR A 375 33.57 40.89 -0.23
N GLY A 376 34.51 39.95 -0.13
CA GLY A 376 35.73 39.90 -0.93
C GLY A 376 36.91 40.55 -0.21
N CYS A 377 37.79 41.22 -0.96
CA CYS A 377 38.96 41.87 -0.38
C CYS A 377 38.58 43.03 0.55
N VAL A 378 39.08 42.98 1.79
CA VAL A 378 38.86 43.98 2.84
C VAL A 378 40.21 44.47 3.35
N HIS A 379 40.52 45.71 2.97
CA HIS A 379 41.76 46.42 3.28
C HIS A 379 41.55 47.22 4.57
N THR A 380 41.92 46.65 5.73
CA THR A 380 41.65 47.30 7.03
C THR A 380 42.80 48.22 7.40
N GLY A 381 42.54 49.54 7.52
CA GLY A 381 43.60 50.51 7.83
C GLY A 381 44.31 50.21 9.16
N ASN A 382 45.62 50.00 9.10
CA ASN A 382 46.44 49.64 10.26
C ASN A 382 47.17 50.87 10.87
N ASN A 383 48.02 50.62 11.87
CA ASN A 383 48.87 51.63 12.52
C ASN A 383 50.36 51.25 12.50
N LEU A 384 50.80 50.51 11.48
CA LEU A 384 52.19 50.09 11.34
C LEU A 384 53.09 51.25 10.87
N PRO A 385 54.42 51.15 11.04
CA PRO A 385 55.36 52.08 10.43
C PRO A 385 55.30 52.00 8.90
N CYS A 386 55.39 53.15 8.23
CA CYS A 386 55.34 53.25 6.79
C CYS A 386 56.35 54.27 6.28
N ASN A 387 56.35 54.54 4.98
CA ASN A 387 57.15 55.60 4.37
C ASN A 387 56.27 56.29 3.31
N ASP A 388 56.11 57.60 3.39
CA ASP A 388 55.29 58.41 2.49
C ASP A 388 56.07 58.93 1.26
N ALA A 389 57.30 58.44 1.09
CA ALA A 389 58.27 58.81 0.07
C ALA A 389 58.72 60.29 0.12
N ASP A 390 58.45 61.00 1.22
CA ASP A 390 59.03 62.32 1.50
C ASP A 390 60.32 62.17 2.32
N ALA A 391 61.45 62.52 1.72
CA ALA A 391 62.77 62.43 2.38
C ALA A 391 62.98 63.49 3.48
N CYS A 392 62.02 64.42 3.65
CA CYS A 392 62.02 65.47 4.67
C CYS A 392 61.20 65.13 5.91
N THR A 393 60.60 63.95 5.98
CA THR A 393 59.91 63.45 7.17
C THR A 393 60.53 62.13 7.66
N SER A 394 60.40 61.88 8.96
CA SER A 394 60.77 60.60 9.55
C SER A 394 59.84 60.17 10.69
N GLY A 395 59.56 58.87 10.74
CA GLY A 395 58.75 58.25 11.81
C GLY A 395 57.26 58.22 11.50
N GLU A 396 56.93 58.09 10.22
CA GLU A 396 55.58 57.99 9.66
C GLU A 396 54.91 56.71 10.18
N VAL A 397 53.63 56.84 10.51
CA VAL A 397 52.80 55.70 10.94
C VAL A 397 51.46 55.77 10.23
N CYS A 398 50.93 54.60 9.91
CA CYS A 398 49.67 54.50 9.22
C CYS A 398 48.51 55.05 10.07
N ALA A 399 47.63 55.80 9.42
CA ALA A 399 46.42 56.31 10.03
C ALA A 399 45.30 56.34 8.96
N ALA A 400 44.17 55.68 9.26
CA ALA A 400 43.02 55.58 8.36
C ALA A 400 43.38 55.13 6.92
N GLY A 401 44.27 54.11 6.81
CA GLY A 401 44.67 53.51 5.52
C GLY A 401 45.66 54.34 4.70
N LYS A 402 46.23 55.43 5.26
CA LYS A 402 47.22 56.28 4.60
C LYS A 402 48.48 56.42 5.43
N CYS A 403 49.62 56.52 4.76
CA CYS A 403 50.88 56.87 5.40
C CYS A 403 50.99 58.39 5.60
N GLY A 404 51.59 58.80 6.72
CA GLY A 404 51.89 60.20 7.01
C GLY A 404 52.15 60.44 8.50
N GLY A 405 52.08 61.70 8.93
CA GLY A 405 52.29 62.09 10.33
C GLY A 405 53.75 62.07 10.78
N GLY A 406 54.69 61.90 9.85
CA GLY A 406 56.12 62.00 10.07
C GLY A 406 56.56 63.32 10.68
N LYS A 407 57.65 63.29 11.45
CA LYS A 407 58.26 64.50 12.00
C LYS A 407 59.24 65.09 11.00
N PRO A 408 59.29 66.42 10.80
CA PRO A 408 60.28 67.05 9.93
C PRO A 408 61.71 66.62 10.30
N VAL A 409 62.45 66.13 9.31
CA VAL A 409 63.88 65.82 9.44
C VAL A 409 64.64 67.12 9.66
N ASN A 410 65.45 67.16 10.71
CA ASN A 410 66.30 68.32 10.98
C ASN A 410 67.50 68.30 10.02
N CYS A 411 67.44 69.12 8.98
CA CYS A 411 68.49 69.25 7.97
C CYS A 411 69.61 70.23 8.34
N ASN A 412 69.71 70.68 9.60
CA ASN A 412 70.80 71.56 10.01
C ASN A 412 72.14 70.81 10.10
N ASP A 413 73.10 71.14 9.23
CA ASP A 413 74.47 70.57 9.26
C ASP A 413 75.38 71.21 10.33
N GLY A 414 74.92 72.30 10.96
CA GLY A 414 75.66 73.08 11.95
C GLY A 414 76.67 74.08 11.37
N ASN A 415 76.74 74.24 10.05
CA ASN A 415 77.61 75.21 9.38
C ASN A 415 76.83 76.48 9.05
N MET A 416 77.18 77.59 9.71
CA MET A 416 76.55 78.89 9.45
C MET A 416 76.78 79.45 8.04
N CYS A 417 77.76 78.91 7.31
CA CYS A 417 78.06 79.27 5.92
C CYS A 417 77.33 78.42 4.87
N THR A 418 76.42 77.55 5.29
CA THR A 418 75.43 76.90 4.44
C THR A 418 74.02 77.35 4.84
N THR A 419 73.13 77.41 3.85
CA THR A 419 71.69 77.52 4.06
C THR A 419 71.11 76.12 3.92
N ASP A 420 70.62 75.59 5.03
CA ASP A 420 69.98 74.28 5.08
C ASP A 420 68.59 74.34 4.44
N THR A 421 68.36 73.44 3.50
CA THR A 421 67.06 73.23 2.87
C THR A 421 66.74 71.75 2.86
N CYS A 422 65.45 71.41 2.84
CA CYS A 422 65.04 70.03 2.62
C CYS A 422 64.21 69.96 1.34
N ASP A 423 64.65 69.13 0.40
CA ASP A 423 63.93 68.81 -0.82
C ASP A 423 63.19 67.48 -0.64
N PRO A 424 61.85 67.43 -0.77
CA PRO A 424 61.07 66.21 -0.49
C PRO A 424 61.47 64.96 -1.27
N LYS A 425 62.22 65.09 -2.38
CA LYS A 425 62.67 63.95 -3.20
C LYS A 425 64.11 63.54 -2.96
N THR A 426 64.95 64.44 -2.46
CA THR A 426 66.41 64.23 -2.33
C THR A 426 66.95 64.39 -0.91
N GLY A 427 66.11 64.85 0.02
CA GLY A 427 66.42 65.01 1.44
C GLY A 427 67.10 66.34 1.76
N CYS A 428 67.94 66.32 2.79
CA CYS A 428 68.67 67.49 3.25
C CYS A 428 69.72 67.95 2.23
N GLY A 429 69.70 69.24 1.90
CA GLY A 429 70.65 69.89 0.99
C GLY A 429 71.16 71.22 1.56
N HIS A 430 72.48 71.38 1.54
CA HIS A 430 73.20 72.49 2.17
C HIS A 430 73.84 73.36 1.07
N GLN A 431 73.36 74.60 0.89
CA GLN A 431 73.90 75.50 -0.14
C GLN A 431 74.77 76.59 0.47
N ASN A 432 76.00 76.74 -0.03
CA ASN A 432 76.92 77.79 0.43
C ASN A 432 76.27 79.19 0.35
N ASN A 433 76.21 79.88 1.48
CA ASN A 433 75.74 81.26 1.57
C ASN A 433 76.93 82.25 1.61
N ALA A 434 76.62 83.55 1.59
CA ALA A 434 77.58 84.65 1.70
C ALA A 434 77.28 85.55 2.91
N GLU A 435 76.64 84.98 3.94
CA GLU A 435 76.22 85.73 5.13
C GLU A 435 77.42 86.09 6.02
N PRO A 436 77.27 87.10 6.90
CA PRO A 436 78.26 87.38 7.93
C PRO A 436 78.43 86.18 8.86
N CYS A 437 79.66 85.87 9.21
CA CYS A 437 79.99 84.77 10.11
C CYS A 437 81.01 85.21 11.15
N ASN A 438 81.47 84.27 11.97
CA ASN A 438 82.63 84.48 12.83
C ASN A 438 83.58 83.29 12.64
N ASP A 439 84.83 83.53 12.26
CA ASP A 439 85.79 82.45 11.98
C ASP A 439 86.48 81.92 13.26
N GLY A 440 86.04 82.40 14.43
CA GLY A 440 86.61 82.08 15.73
C GLY A 440 87.92 82.82 16.03
N ASN A 441 88.44 83.63 15.10
CA ASN A 441 89.64 84.42 15.30
C ASN A 441 89.28 85.84 15.76
N ALA A 442 89.46 86.09 17.06
CA ALA A 442 89.20 87.38 17.67
C ALA A 442 90.16 88.50 17.21
N CYS A 443 91.16 88.19 16.37
CA CYS A 443 92.05 89.16 15.73
C CYS A 443 91.64 89.52 14.29
N THR A 444 90.51 89.04 13.80
CA THR A 444 89.91 89.45 12.52
C THR A 444 88.57 90.13 12.71
N LEU A 445 88.28 91.06 11.81
CA LEU A 445 87.02 91.78 11.72
C LEU A 445 86.36 91.54 10.36
N LYS A 446 85.02 91.59 10.36
CA LYS A 446 84.13 91.43 9.20
C LYS A 446 84.25 90.07 8.50
N ASP A 447 84.31 89.00 9.28
CA ASP A 447 84.36 87.65 8.73
C ASP A 447 83.08 87.33 7.93
N ALA A 448 83.26 86.74 6.75
CA ALA A 448 82.17 86.45 5.83
C ALA A 448 82.32 85.06 5.21
N CYS A 449 81.18 84.43 4.94
CA CYS A 449 81.14 83.13 4.31
C CYS A 449 81.61 83.21 2.86
N THR A 450 82.67 82.48 2.53
CA THR A 450 83.18 82.36 1.16
C THR A 450 83.47 80.90 0.84
N GLU A 451 82.84 80.38 -0.22
CA GLU A 451 82.96 78.99 -0.66
C GLU A 451 82.55 77.96 0.42
N GLY A 452 81.61 78.32 1.30
CA GLY A 452 81.10 77.46 2.37
C GLY A 452 81.93 77.46 3.66
N VAL A 453 82.96 78.31 3.74
CA VAL A 453 83.85 78.45 4.90
C VAL A 453 83.88 79.90 5.37
N CYS A 454 83.86 80.12 6.69
CA CYS A 454 84.03 81.45 7.26
C CYS A 454 85.49 81.91 7.18
N LYS A 455 85.75 83.14 6.73
CA LYS A 455 87.09 83.74 6.66
C LYS A 455 87.07 85.20 7.11
N GLY A 456 87.93 85.56 8.07
CA GLY A 456 88.18 86.93 8.48
C GLY A 456 88.99 87.75 7.48
N ALA A 457 88.72 89.05 7.38
CA ALA A 457 89.24 89.92 6.33
C ALA A 457 90.20 91.01 6.83
N ASP A 458 89.84 91.72 7.91
CA ASP A 458 90.58 92.89 8.40
C ASP A 458 91.28 92.59 9.75
N PRO A 459 92.59 92.86 9.94
CA PRO A 459 93.27 92.67 11.22
C PRO A 459 92.78 93.64 12.33
N LEU A 460 92.63 93.13 13.55
CA LEU A 460 92.27 93.93 14.73
C LEU A 460 93.49 94.69 15.30
N ASP A 461 93.33 96.01 15.48
CA ASP A 461 94.26 96.86 16.22
C ASP A 461 93.99 96.78 17.73
N CYS A 462 95.03 96.75 18.55
CA CYS A 462 94.99 96.32 19.94
C CYS A 462 95.76 97.20 20.93
N ASP A 463 96.13 98.43 20.56
CA ASP A 463 96.67 99.43 21.50
C ASP A 463 95.57 99.90 22.47
N ASP A 464 95.71 99.68 23.79
CA ASP A 464 94.78 100.21 24.82
C ASP A 464 95.19 101.59 25.37
N ALA A 465 96.29 102.15 24.88
CA ALA A 465 96.93 103.38 25.33
C ALA A 465 97.29 103.42 26.83
N ASN A 466 97.30 102.28 27.53
CA ASN A 466 97.66 102.21 28.95
C ASN A 466 99.16 101.92 29.11
N LEU A 467 99.88 102.88 29.72
CA LEU A 467 101.33 102.76 29.94
C LEU A 467 101.72 101.69 30.98
N CYS A 468 100.75 101.12 31.72
CA CYS A 468 100.96 99.94 32.56
C CYS A 468 100.82 98.60 31.81
N THR A 469 100.61 98.58 30.49
CA THR A 469 100.43 97.36 29.70
C THR A 469 101.35 97.28 28.48
N THR A 470 101.50 96.07 27.93
CA THR A 470 102.14 95.82 26.63
C THR A 470 101.20 94.99 25.79
N ASP A 471 100.96 95.45 24.56
CA ASP A 471 99.79 95.05 23.80
C ASP A 471 100.12 94.10 22.64
N SER A 472 99.25 93.11 22.42
CA SER A 472 99.35 92.15 21.32
C SER A 472 97.98 91.56 21.01
N CYS A 473 97.72 91.14 19.77
CA CYS A 473 96.51 90.40 19.45
C CYS A 473 96.76 88.89 19.49
N HIS A 474 95.98 88.16 20.29
CA HIS A 474 96.02 86.71 20.39
C HIS A 474 94.74 86.10 19.78
N PRO A 475 94.85 85.16 18.82
CA PRO A 475 93.74 84.80 17.93
C PRO A 475 92.51 84.22 18.63
N VAL A 476 92.62 83.68 19.85
CA VAL A 476 91.48 83.13 20.60
C VAL A 476 90.86 84.13 21.59
N THR A 477 91.63 85.12 22.04
CA THR A 477 91.22 86.02 23.15
C THR A 477 91.12 87.49 22.75
N GLY A 478 91.47 87.82 21.50
CA GLY A 478 91.50 89.19 20.98
C GLY A 478 92.72 89.94 21.52
N CYS A 479 92.54 91.23 21.79
CA CYS A 479 93.59 92.06 22.36
C CYS A 479 93.99 91.58 23.77
N VAL A 480 95.31 91.42 23.96
CA VAL A 480 95.92 90.98 25.22
C VAL A 480 96.88 92.08 25.67
N HIS A 481 96.51 92.70 26.78
CA HIS A 481 97.23 93.78 27.43
C HIS A 481 97.95 93.18 28.64
N VAL A 482 99.24 92.92 28.53
CA VAL A 482 100.02 92.25 29.59
C VAL A 482 100.54 93.31 30.57
N PRO A 483 100.23 93.23 31.88
CA PRO A 483 100.72 94.22 32.84
C PRO A 483 102.25 94.29 32.90
N VAL A 484 102.77 95.51 32.85
CA VAL A 484 104.17 95.80 33.20
C VAL A 484 104.36 95.69 34.72
N PRO A 485 105.61 95.54 35.23
CA PRO A 485 105.86 95.34 36.65
C PRO A 485 105.27 96.41 37.58
N ASP A 486 104.79 95.98 38.74
CA ASP A 486 104.27 96.89 39.78
C ASP A 486 105.34 97.90 40.24
N ASN A 487 104.89 99.05 40.77
CA ASN A 487 105.71 100.25 41.01
C ASN A 487 106.32 100.92 39.77
N GLN A 488 106.02 100.45 38.55
CA GLN A 488 106.29 101.24 37.35
C GLN A 488 105.42 102.51 37.34
N VAL A 489 105.99 103.62 36.84
CA VAL A 489 105.38 104.95 36.95
C VAL A 489 104.27 105.12 35.91
N CYS A 490 103.01 105.10 36.36
CA CYS A 490 101.81 105.32 35.51
C CYS A 490 101.34 106.79 35.45
N GLY A 491 101.87 107.65 36.32
CA GLY A 491 101.48 109.05 36.40
C GLY A 491 102.10 109.76 37.59
N ALA A 492 101.68 111.00 37.85
CA ALA A 492 102.12 111.74 39.04
C ALA A 492 101.33 111.30 40.28
N ALA A 493 102.04 110.89 41.34
CA ALA A 493 101.48 110.41 42.62
C ALA A 493 100.58 109.15 42.50
N MET A 494 100.75 108.36 41.44
CA MET A 494 100.07 107.09 41.22
C MET A 494 101.11 106.06 40.72
N HIS A 495 100.89 104.77 41.01
CA HIS A 495 101.80 103.68 40.66
C HIS A 495 101.01 102.54 39.99
N CYS A 496 101.64 101.79 39.08
CA CYS A 496 101.06 100.52 38.63
C CYS A 496 101.01 99.59 39.86
N ASP A 497 99.80 99.20 40.28
CA ASP A 497 99.50 98.14 41.24
C ASP A 497 98.48 97.21 40.58
N ALA A 498 98.85 95.95 40.36
CA ALA A 498 98.06 94.96 39.64
C ALA A 498 97.56 95.45 38.26
N GLY A 499 98.43 96.16 37.52
CA GLY A 499 98.12 96.72 36.20
C GLY A 499 97.17 97.93 36.18
N LYS A 500 96.90 98.56 37.34
CA LYS A 500 96.04 99.75 37.50
C LYS A 500 96.71 100.84 38.34
N CYS A 501 96.08 102.01 38.46
CA CYS A 501 96.62 103.25 39.06
C CYS A 501 95.55 103.76 40.10
N VAL A 502 95.71 103.68 41.47
CA VAL A 502 94.57 103.47 42.48
C VAL A 502 94.50 104.15 43.94
N PRO A 503 93.32 104.10 44.70
CA PRO A 503 92.99 104.51 46.16
C PRO A 503 91.93 103.64 47.07
N ASP A 504 91.42 104.07 48.30
CA ASP A 504 90.60 103.30 49.36
C ASP A 504 89.35 103.94 50.18
N CYS A 505 88.65 103.26 51.18
CA CYS A 505 87.53 103.78 52.11
C CYS A 505 86.95 102.91 53.35
N VAL A 506 85.91 103.35 54.17
CA VAL A 506 85.34 102.76 55.50
C VAL A 506 83.76 102.89 55.84
N VAL A 507 83.19 102.58 57.07
CA VAL A 507 81.76 102.08 57.41
C VAL A 507 81.05 102.42 58.82
N GLN A 508 79.67 102.49 59.02
CA GLN A 508 78.84 102.59 60.34
C GLN A 508 77.28 102.15 60.37
N HIS A 509 76.46 102.27 61.50
CA HIS A 509 75.17 101.52 61.90
C HIS A 509 73.81 102.26 62.39
N GLY A 510 72.65 101.57 62.73
CA GLY A 510 71.31 102.12 63.28
C GLY A 510 70.10 101.16 63.73
N THR A 511 68.90 101.61 64.29
CA THR A 511 67.68 100.79 64.83
C THR A 511 66.32 101.56 65.21
N GLN A 512 65.08 100.95 65.40
CA GLN A 512 63.69 101.63 65.51
C GLN A 512 62.37 100.82 65.97
N THR A 513 61.13 101.41 66.06
CA THR A 513 59.77 100.78 66.36
C THR A 513 58.54 101.44 65.62
N LEU A 514 57.42 100.72 65.33
CA LEU A 514 56.21 101.15 64.55
C LEU A 514 54.82 100.70 65.13
N SER A 515 53.67 101.28 64.72
CA SER A 515 52.31 101.07 65.31
C SER A 515 51.13 101.10 64.30
N TYR A 516 49.89 100.73 64.71
CA TYR A 516 48.71 100.63 63.81
C TYR A 516 48.20 101.98 63.26
N THR A 517 48.04 102.04 61.93
CA THR A 517 47.52 103.21 61.20
C THR A 517 46.32 102.92 60.30
N GLY A 518 45.97 101.65 60.09
CA GLY A 518 44.98 101.23 59.07
C GLY A 518 45.49 101.24 57.63
N SER A 519 46.79 101.47 57.42
CA SER A 519 47.44 101.53 56.09
C SER A 519 48.85 100.94 56.13
N LEU A 520 49.47 100.80 54.94
CA LEU A 520 50.83 100.30 54.76
C LEU A 520 51.89 101.33 55.18
N GLN A 521 52.98 100.86 55.82
CA GLN A 521 54.15 101.65 56.25
C GLN A 521 55.45 101.10 55.64
N ALA A 522 56.56 101.84 55.74
CA ALA A 522 57.86 101.45 55.16
C ALA A 522 59.08 101.80 56.05
N PHE A 523 60.20 101.12 55.86
CA PHE A 523 61.47 101.28 56.60
C PHE A 523 62.69 101.07 55.68
N THR A 524 63.76 101.88 55.81
CA THR A 524 64.95 101.84 54.92
C THR A 524 66.26 101.54 55.68
N VAL A 525 67.14 100.76 55.08
CA VAL A 525 68.40 100.27 55.66
C VAL A 525 69.59 101.24 55.42
N PRO A 526 70.46 101.53 56.41
CA PRO A 526 71.64 102.40 56.23
C PRO A 526 72.74 101.86 55.31
N ALA A 527 73.63 102.76 54.86
CA ALA A 527 74.83 102.40 54.09
C ALA A 527 75.78 101.48 54.88
N CYS A 528 76.39 100.51 54.19
CA CYS A 528 77.34 99.54 54.74
C CYS A 528 76.78 98.63 55.87
N ILE A 529 75.45 98.48 55.98
CA ILE A 529 74.79 97.57 56.93
C ILE A 529 74.07 96.43 56.22
N GLU A 530 74.36 95.21 56.65
CA GLU A 530 73.90 93.97 56.00
C GLU A 530 72.94 93.11 56.87
N SER A 531 72.51 93.57 58.07
CA SER A 531 71.58 92.80 58.94
C SER A 531 70.75 93.65 59.92
N VAL A 532 69.50 93.24 60.22
CA VAL A 532 68.54 93.88 61.15
C VAL A 532 67.64 92.89 61.91
N THR A 533 67.00 93.31 63.01
CA THR A 533 66.07 92.47 63.83
C THR A 533 64.67 93.11 63.96
N ILE A 534 63.61 92.29 63.90
CA ILE A 534 62.18 92.72 63.77
C ILE A 534 61.29 91.95 64.77
N GLU A 535 60.24 92.60 65.29
CA GLU A 535 59.26 92.06 66.24
C GLU A 535 57.83 92.53 65.89
N ALA A 536 56.82 91.63 65.92
CA ALA A 536 55.47 91.88 65.40
C ALA A 536 54.34 91.24 66.26
N PHE A 537 53.15 91.85 66.27
CA PHE A 537 52.00 91.47 67.11
C PHE A 537 50.67 91.52 66.32
N GLY A 538 49.84 90.48 66.39
CA GLY A 538 48.49 90.41 65.77
C GLY A 538 47.37 90.92 66.69
N ALA A 539 46.18 91.17 66.14
CA ALA A 539 45.09 91.84 66.86
C ALA A 539 43.99 90.89 67.38
N GLN A 540 43.28 91.31 68.43
CA GLN A 540 42.16 90.58 69.02
C GLN A 540 40.91 90.54 68.11
N GLY A 541 40.13 89.47 68.16
CA GLY A 541 38.80 89.36 67.54
C GLY A 541 37.69 90.12 68.27
N GLY A 542 36.55 90.22 67.60
CA GLY A 542 35.33 90.89 68.05
C GLY A 542 34.36 89.98 68.80
N LYS A 543 33.47 90.60 69.59
CA LYS A 543 32.49 89.96 70.48
C LYS A 543 31.16 89.68 69.78
N ASN A 544 30.37 88.71 70.26
CA ASN A 544 28.96 88.54 69.91
C ASN A 544 28.07 88.91 71.10
N ASN A 545 27.59 90.17 71.12
CA ASN A 545 26.99 90.76 72.31
C ASN A 545 25.63 90.17 72.71
N PRO A 546 24.70 89.77 71.79
CA PRO A 546 23.46 89.08 72.12
C PRO A 546 23.65 87.81 72.96
N CYS A 547 24.84 87.21 72.90
CA CYS A 547 25.20 86.02 73.68
C CYS A 547 26.38 86.22 74.64
N SER A 548 26.85 87.45 74.85
CA SER A 548 28.01 87.78 75.70
C SER A 548 29.30 86.99 75.39
N GLN A 549 29.50 86.55 74.15
CA GLN A 549 30.73 85.84 73.76
C GLN A 549 31.80 86.86 73.33
N THR A 550 33.03 86.72 73.79
CA THR A 550 34.16 87.60 73.44
C THR A 550 35.03 87.01 72.33
N GLY A 551 35.82 87.85 71.66
CA GLY A 551 36.81 87.42 70.67
C GLY A 551 38.21 87.24 71.26
N GLY A 552 38.97 86.30 70.73
CA GLY A 552 40.28 85.90 71.23
C GLY A 552 41.42 86.86 70.84
N LYS A 553 42.52 86.88 71.58
CA LYS A 553 43.73 87.70 71.36
C LYS A 553 44.47 87.33 70.07
N GLY A 554 45.38 88.18 69.59
CA GLY A 554 46.31 87.86 68.49
C GLY A 554 47.70 87.40 68.99
N ALA A 555 48.51 86.86 68.08
CA ALA A 555 49.83 86.25 68.33
C ALA A 555 51.00 87.26 68.37
N ARG A 556 52.19 86.83 68.81
CA ARG A 556 53.44 87.63 68.87
C ARG A 556 54.62 86.88 68.25
N MET A 557 55.46 87.54 67.45
CA MET A 557 56.59 86.94 66.71
C MET A 557 57.85 87.84 66.71
N LYS A 558 59.07 87.27 66.63
CA LYS A 558 60.37 87.99 66.54
C LYS A 558 61.38 87.25 65.64
N GLY A 559 62.30 87.96 64.95
CA GLY A 559 63.39 87.36 64.17
C GLY A 559 64.44 88.35 63.63
N THR A 560 65.60 87.84 63.16
CA THR A 560 66.72 88.62 62.58
C THR A 560 66.93 88.25 61.11
N PHE A 561 67.26 89.23 60.26
CA PHE A 561 67.26 89.13 58.80
C PHE A 561 68.45 89.87 58.17
N THR A 562 69.12 89.23 57.22
CA THR A 562 70.08 89.89 56.31
C THR A 562 69.37 90.92 55.44
N VAL A 563 70.03 92.05 55.16
CA VAL A 563 69.54 93.16 54.33
C VAL A 563 70.62 93.70 53.41
N ILE A 564 70.22 94.48 52.40
CA ILE A 564 71.12 95.22 51.51
C ILE A 564 71.20 96.69 51.97
N PRO A 565 72.40 97.29 52.04
CA PRO A 565 72.56 98.72 52.31
C PRO A 565 71.69 99.58 51.36
N GLY A 566 70.77 100.37 51.92
CA GLY A 566 69.84 101.21 51.16
C GLY A 566 68.50 100.59 50.78
N GLU A 567 68.22 99.30 51.03
CA GLU A 567 66.92 98.70 50.65
C GLU A 567 65.75 99.16 51.54
N ALA A 568 64.52 99.06 51.02
CA ALA A 568 63.29 99.44 51.72
C ALA A 568 62.33 98.24 51.93
N LEU A 569 61.79 98.13 53.15
CA LEU A 569 60.88 97.08 53.61
C LEU A 569 59.48 97.64 53.85
N SER A 570 58.44 96.83 53.60
CA SER A 570 57.02 97.17 53.82
C SER A 570 56.46 96.53 55.09
N VAL A 571 55.65 97.28 55.83
CA VAL A 571 55.13 96.92 57.17
C VAL A 571 53.62 97.17 57.27
N VAL A 572 52.86 96.13 57.62
CA VAL A 572 51.44 96.22 58.03
C VAL A 572 51.33 95.87 59.51
N VAL A 573 50.58 96.67 60.25
CA VAL A 573 50.19 96.39 61.63
C VAL A 573 48.69 96.07 61.68
N ALA A 574 48.27 95.22 62.62
CA ALA A 574 46.94 94.64 62.71
C ALA A 574 45.87 95.53 63.37
N GLY A 575 44.63 95.46 62.88
CA GLY A 575 43.43 96.06 63.49
C GLY A 575 42.52 95.04 64.20
N ARG A 576 41.85 95.46 65.28
CA ARG A 576 40.95 94.63 66.11
C ARG A 576 39.64 94.29 65.39
N GLY A 577 39.11 93.08 65.61
CA GLY A 577 37.85 92.60 65.06
C GLY A 577 36.61 93.33 65.61
N LYS A 578 35.49 93.25 64.86
CA LYS A 578 34.26 93.99 65.12
C LYS A 578 33.21 93.14 65.86
N ASP A 579 32.53 93.77 66.83
CA ASP A 579 31.50 93.16 67.66
C ASP A 579 30.11 93.13 66.95
N ARG A 580 29.25 92.14 67.25
CA ARG A 580 27.87 91.99 66.72
C ARG A 580 26.77 92.40 67.73
N GLY A 581 25.65 92.94 67.22
CA GLY A 581 24.35 93.06 67.91
C GLY A 581 23.16 92.75 66.99
N GLY A 582 22.06 92.17 67.52
CA GLY A 582 20.82 91.84 66.79
C GLY A 582 20.22 90.46 67.15
N ASP A 583 18.90 90.29 66.96
CA ASP A 583 18.09 89.22 67.60
C ASP A 583 17.91 87.91 66.78
N THR A 584 18.38 87.85 65.53
CA THR A 584 18.36 86.58 64.77
C THR A 584 19.59 85.73 65.10
N SER A 585 19.34 84.50 65.54
CA SER A 585 20.30 83.56 66.16
C SER A 585 21.39 83.01 65.23
N ASN A 586 21.46 83.44 63.97
CA ASN A 586 22.27 82.80 62.92
C ASN A 586 23.56 83.55 62.46
N GLN A 587 24.22 84.39 63.28
CA GLN A 587 25.55 85.00 62.95
C GLN A 587 26.46 85.25 64.18
N SER A 588 27.79 85.38 63.95
CA SER A 588 28.87 85.54 64.96
C SER A 588 29.63 86.88 64.88
N GLY A 589 30.54 87.16 65.83
CA GLY A 589 31.50 88.28 65.76
C GLY A 589 32.66 88.02 64.78
N THR A 590 33.38 89.06 64.34
CA THR A 590 34.47 88.90 63.35
C THR A 590 35.83 88.61 63.99
N GLY A 591 36.73 87.95 63.27
CA GLY A 591 38.14 87.85 63.68
C GLY A 591 38.88 89.21 63.65
N GLY A 592 40.03 89.26 64.30
CA GLY A 592 41.01 90.35 64.24
C GLY A 592 42.04 90.13 63.13
N GLY A 593 42.71 91.21 62.71
CA GLY A 593 43.73 91.17 61.66
C GLY A 593 45.09 90.64 62.13
N GLY A 594 45.97 90.35 61.16
CA GLY A 594 47.38 90.05 61.39
C GLY A 594 48.33 91.20 61.04
N SER A 595 49.55 91.16 61.56
CA SER A 595 50.64 92.10 61.26
C SER A 595 51.73 91.41 60.45
N PHE A 596 52.35 92.11 59.50
CA PHE A 596 53.26 91.54 58.51
C PHE A 596 54.42 92.48 58.16
N VAL A 597 55.62 91.97 57.92
CA VAL A 597 56.73 92.71 57.28
C VAL A 597 57.27 91.91 56.12
N TRP A 598 57.49 92.54 54.96
CA TRP A 598 57.98 91.90 53.74
C TRP A 598 58.82 92.81 52.86
N ARG A 599 59.57 92.23 51.92
CA ARG A 599 60.21 92.95 50.81
C ARG A 599 59.20 93.16 49.67
N PRO A 600 58.93 94.41 49.23
CA PRO A 600 58.04 94.66 48.09
C PRO A 600 58.57 94.02 46.81
N ALA A 601 59.87 94.19 46.54
CA ALA A 601 60.58 93.49 45.49
C ALA A 601 60.58 91.97 45.79
N GLY A 602 59.97 91.19 44.88
CA GLY A 602 59.82 89.74 45.04
C GLY A 602 58.79 89.29 46.09
N GLN A 603 58.01 90.21 46.69
CA GLN A 603 56.93 89.93 47.65
C GLN A 603 57.31 88.98 48.82
N LYS A 604 58.59 88.99 49.23
CA LYS A 604 59.11 88.02 50.20
C LYS A 604 58.77 88.42 51.63
N LEU A 605 57.81 87.69 52.23
CA LEU A 605 57.45 87.80 53.64
C LEU A 605 58.65 87.51 54.55
N LEU A 606 58.87 88.37 55.54
CA LEU A 606 59.90 88.21 56.57
C LEU A 606 59.31 87.70 57.89
N ILE A 607 58.19 88.31 58.34
CA ILE A 607 57.53 87.92 59.59
C ILE A 607 56.02 88.23 59.52
N ALA A 608 55.21 87.40 60.18
CA ALA A 608 53.75 87.51 60.23
C ALA A 608 53.21 87.07 61.61
N ALA A 609 52.31 87.85 62.20
CA ALA A 609 51.65 87.54 63.47
C ALA A 609 50.12 87.53 63.28
N GLY A 610 49.47 86.39 63.53
CA GLY A 610 48.04 86.18 63.27
C GLY A 610 47.11 86.85 64.29
N GLY A 611 45.91 87.21 63.85
CA GLY A 611 44.84 87.74 64.72
C GLY A 611 43.98 86.63 65.36
N GLY A 612 43.22 87.00 66.39
CA GLY A 612 42.32 86.08 67.09
C GLY A 612 40.91 86.01 66.50
N GLY A 613 40.22 84.89 66.73
CA GLY A 613 38.88 84.62 66.23
C GLY A 613 37.78 85.41 66.96
N GLY A 614 36.66 85.65 66.28
CA GLY A 614 35.48 86.30 66.87
C GLY A 614 34.62 85.36 67.71
N GLY A 615 33.82 85.91 68.62
CA GLY A 615 32.88 85.15 69.46
C GLY A 615 31.79 84.45 68.63
N ALA A 616 31.51 83.18 68.93
CA ALA A 616 30.62 82.33 68.15
C ALA A 616 29.12 82.59 68.41
N ILE A 617 28.29 81.62 68.00
CA ILE A 617 26.85 81.69 67.76
C ILE A 617 26.04 80.91 68.82
N CYS A 618 24.70 80.94 68.75
CA CYS A 618 23.80 80.44 69.79
C CYS A 618 22.51 79.85 69.20
N THR A 619 22.23 78.57 69.45
CA THR A 619 21.01 77.89 68.97
C THR A 619 20.06 77.53 70.12
N SER A 620 18.76 77.66 69.88
CA SER A 620 17.70 77.48 70.89
C SER A 620 17.24 76.02 70.98
N GLY A 621 17.86 75.26 71.89
CA GLY A 621 17.54 73.85 72.18
C GLY A 621 18.81 73.09 72.53
N GLY A 622 19.17 73.03 73.82
CA GLY A 622 20.50 72.60 74.28
C GLY A 622 20.92 71.21 73.78
N SER A 623 22.18 70.96 73.43
CA SER A 623 23.36 71.34 74.25
C SER A 623 24.61 71.77 73.46
N ALA A 624 24.44 72.51 72.35
CA ALA A 624 25.58 73.14 71.67
C ALA A 624 26.11 74.34 72.49
N ALA A 625 27.30 74.19 73.09
CA ALA A 625 27.84 75.18 74.02
C ALA A 625 28.28 76.50 73.34
N TYR A 626 27.87 77.61 73.95
CA TYR A 626 28.23 78.99 73.62
C TYR A 626 29.76 79.20 73.66
N ALA A 627 30.43 79.34 72.51
CA ALA A 627 31.90 79.24 72.40
C ALA A 627 32.63 80.58 72.15
N GLN A 628 33.39 81.04 73.15
CA GLN A 628 34.29 82.20 73.03
C GLN A 628 35.23 82.08 71.81
N GLY A 629 35.56 83.21 71.19
CA GLY A 629 36.48 83.26 70.05
C GLY A 629 37.88 82.80 70.46
N LYS A 630 38.51 81.97 69.62
CA LYS A 630 39.83 81.40 69.90
C LYS A 630 40.93 82.45 69.77
N ASP A 631 41.89 82.45 70.69
CA ASP A 631 43.12 83.22 70.55
C ASP A 631 43.91 82.75 69.32
N GLY A 632 44.64 83.68 68.71
CA GLY A 632 45.50 83.45 67.55
C GLY A 632 46.64 82.54 67.95
N VAL A 633 46.55 81.29 67.54
CA VAL A 633 47.61 80.30 67.80
C VAL A 633 48.88 80.68 67.05
N THR A 634 49.99 80.72 67.77
CA THR A 634 51.30 80.55 67.16
C THR A 634 51.47 79.09 66.76
N SER A 635 52.25 78.84 65.69
CA SER A 635 52.75 77.49 65.42
C SER A 635 53.79 77.09 66.49
N PRO A 636 54.32 75.85 66.51
CA PRO A 636 55.36 75.44 67.46
C PRO A 636 56.63 76.33 67.47
N ASN A 637 56.81 77.16 66.44
CA ASN A 637 57.92 78.11 66.29
C ASN A 637 57.54 79.56 66.63
N GLY A 638 56.42 79.79 67.32
CA GLY A 638 56.03 81.08 67.88
C GLY A 638 55.49 80.95 69.30
N THR A 639 55.64 82.01 70.10
CA THR A 639 55.25 82.04 71.51
C THR A 639 53.90 82.72 71.71
N ALA A 640 52.94 82.05 72.33
CA ALA A 640 51.67 82.63 72.76
C ALA A 640 51.57 82.65 74.30
N GLU A 641 51.29 83.83 74.86
CA GLU A 641 50.88 84.12 76.26
C GLU A 641 49.70 85.14 76.25
#